data_AF-A0A2U8PQD5-F1
#
_entry.id   AF-A0A2U8PQD5-F1
#
_cell.length_a   1.000
_cell.length_b   1.000
_cell.length_c   1.000
_cell.angle_alpha   90.00
_cell.angle_beta   90.00
_cell.angle_gamma   90.00
#
_symmetry.space_group_name_H-M   'P 1'
#
loop_
_entity.id
_entity.type
_entity.pdbx_description
1 polymer ?
#
loop_
_entity_poly.entity_id
_entity_poly.type
_entity_poly.pdbx_seq_one_letter_code
_entity_poly.pdbx_strand_id
1 'polypeptide(L)'
;MTEAMKPSADTGRPPTVKDIVTFLLAFFGQELKPGAAVQPTTDIRTKLGLSDADWTAFADRINAHPPIQAARLSISRGQMINARSVVDIANIMLAGFGEKPRTLAVPAQPGRRKAASKGRPALERNMEFRGPGGDMSFLEELLRADSAKTIVENAPIEVEKAPPAPRDLPQAKAGDEKAAPGHEETGAGDSASFFFALESKPTSGRKTVQGNEVLWGEEFDLLFLYGRLTDNAFAVVDGARGLEAVKQGKVALGVEVIPKGLTLAKGGAFRLVEIKDGKLVGEPPRFELTAPKRSDAEPGPAGAYVTFTVNGAAIYTFFLELRLTDKLSDSPAPPRTINLDLEHVTASANVEPRYARFTIRKRGGPWQVYGSIRNGDDELLPDDTTIINESSLDTVYRESIVPVLRKVADETAWKFVGDDLKLPAEHDAAARACMQKTMTIGYRLYRRFSEDPVFKKMVDMIEALPDGSKITITTDREVFPWEMFYPLHYVDDDVPANFQPSRFWGNRFLIESLLLPTSHDEKIPARRQQVGPLYVSMGLNRGIDAEAPWAGREPLPVDVQHTFFNKDLKGRGRYCEQYDDIVKNIRDADPASVIYFFCHGTAKELKFDNTERRLVADHLDGGENYPGWPLVFINACDAGDLSPLSFYSFRTEFRKRKAAGLIAPCFPVPTMFAAMFAKRFLAAYCERQSVGATLFNIRRELIARNNPLGLWYSLQCPLDLKGPEA
;
A
#
# COMPACT_ATOMS: atom_id res chain seq x y z
N MET A 1 -38.70 -16.23 -19.51
CA MET A 1 -39.06 -15.00 -18.75
C MET A 1 -40.56 -14.82 -18.54
N THR A 2 -41.45 -15.46 -19.32
CA THR A 2 -42.91 -15.36 -19.15
C THR A 2 -43.53 -16.41 -18.20
N GLU A 3 -42.72 -17.21 -17.48
CA GLU A 3 -43.22 -18.30 -16.61
C GLU A 3 -42.83 -18.15 -15.12
N ALA A 4 -42.15 -17.07 -14.73
CA ALA A 4 -41.82 -16.80 -13.33
C ALA A 4 -42.73 -15.74 -12.68
N MET A 5 -43.79 -15.29 -13.37
CA MET A 5 -44.67 -14.22 -12.89
C MET A 5 -46.09 -14.74 -12.65
N LYS A 6 -46.32 -15.28 -11.44
CA LYS A 6 -47.64 -15.25 -10.80
C LYS A 6 -47.46 -14.71 -9.36
N PRO A 7 -48.17 -13.65 -8.97
CA PRO A 7 -48.06 -13.08 -7.63
C PRO A 7 -49.04 -13.73 -6.64
N SER A 8 -48.59 -13.94 -5.41
CA SER A 8 -49.47 -14.04 -4.24
C SER A 8 -49.93 -12.63 -3.88
N ALA A 9 -51.22 -12.36 -4.07
CA ALA A 9 -51.85 -11.06 -3.89
C ALA A 9 -52.44 -10.85 -2.48
N ASP A 10 -52.01 -11.59 -1.45
CA ASP A 10 -52.90 -11.86 -0.31
C ASP A 10 -52.37 -11.53 1.09
N THR A 11 -51.55 -10.49 1.27
CA THR A 11 -51.02 -10.20 2.63
C THR A 11 -51.43 -8.90 3.29
N GLY A 12 -52.01 -7.93 2.58
CA GLY A 12 -52.52 -6.68 3.18
C GLY A 12 -51.54 -6.01 4.17
N ARG A 13 -50.22 -6.22 4.00
CA ARG A 13 -49.24 -5.87 5.02
C ARG A 13 -48.82 -4.41 4.85
N PRO A 14 -48.76 -3.61 5.93
CA PRO A 14 -48.25 -2.25 5.85
C PRO A 14 -46.78 -2.24 5.38
N PRO A 15 -46.38 -1.19 4.64
CA PRO A 15 -45.01 -1.06 4.12
C PRO A 15 -43.97 -1.12 5.23
N THR A 16 -42.90 -1.87 4.98
CA THR A 16 -41.79 -1.97 5.92
C THR A 16 -40.83 -0.79 5.76
N VAL A 17 -39.99 -0.54 6.78
CA VAL A 17 -38.91 0.47 6.72
C VAL A 17 -38.00 0.24 5.50
N LYS A 18 -37.82 -1.02 5.08
CA LYS A 18 -37.07 -1.42 3.87
C LYS A 18 -37.73 -0.89 2.58
N ASP A 19 -39.06 -0.96 2.48
CA ASP A 19 -39.80 -0.47 1.32
C ASP A 19 -39.73 1.06 1.22
N ILE A 20 -39.73 1.74 2.37
CA ILE A 20 -39.67 3.21 2.46
C ILE A 20 -38.27 3.74 2.14
N VAL A 21 -37.20 3.08 2.62
CA VAL A 21 -35.82 3.47 2.28
C VAL A 21 -35.53 3.23 0.79
N THR A 22 -36.05 2.15 0.23
CA THR A 22 -35.94 1.87 -1.22
C THR A 22 -36.68 2.94 -2.04
N PHE A 23 -37.87 3.36 -1.59
CA PHE A 23 -38.60 4.48 -2.20
C PHE A 23 -37.82 5.81 -2.12
N LEU A 24 -37.22 6.14 -0.96
CA LEU A 24 -36.44 7.36 -0.78
C LEU A 24 -35.23 7.42 -1.72
N LEU A 25 -34.51 6.30 -1.87
CA LEU A 25 -33.37 6.20 -2.79
C LEU A 25 -33.80 6.33 -4.24
N ALA A 26 -34.93 5.74 -4.64
CA ALA A 26 -35.49 5.90 -5.99
C ALA A 26 -36.02 7.33 -6.26
N PHE A 27 -36.63 7.97 -5.25
CA PHE A 27 -37.23 9.29 -5.37
C PHE A 27 -36.18 10.42 -5.42
N PHE A 28 -35.07 10.28 -4.70
CA PHE A 28 -33.97 11.26 -4.69
C PHE A 28 -32.84 10.92 -5.67
N GLY A 29 -32.79 9.69 -6.19
CA GLY A 29 -31.72 9.20 -7.08
C GLY A 29 -31.93 9.46 -8.57
N GLN A 30 -33.06 10.04 -9.01
CA GLN A 30 -33.23 10.43 -10.41
C GLN A 30 -32.82 11.88 -10.66
N GLU A 31 -31.98 12.12 -11.67
CA GLU A 31 -31.66 13.46 -12.16
C GLU A 31 -32.95 14.19 -12.61
N LEU A 32 -33.36 15.20 -11.85
CA LEU A 32 -34.52 16.03 -12.18
C LEU A 32 -34.10 17.11 -13.18
N LYS A 33 -34.43 16.93 -14.46
CA LYS A 33 -34.48 18.05 -15.41
C LYS A 33 -35.65 18.98 -15.04
N PRO A 34 -35.48 20.31 -15.04
CA PRO A 34 -36.56 21.24 -14.69
C PRO A 34 -37.78 21.04 -15.60
N GLY A 35 -38.95 20.77 -15.01
CA GLY A 35 -40.22 20.63 -15.72
C GLY A 35 -40.63 19.19 -16.10
N ALA A 36 -39.83 18.17 -15.77
CA ALA A 36 -40.24 16.77 -15.96
C ALA A 36 -41.11 16.29 -14.78
N ALA A 37 -42.34 15.86 -15.06
CA ALA A 37 -43.16 15.14 -14.09
C ALA A 37 -42.54 13.75 -13.85
N VAL A 38 -42.24 13.44 -12.59
CA VAL A 38 -41.70 12.12 -12.19
C VAL A 38 -42.79 11.07 -12.40
N GLN A 39 -42.57 10.11 -13.29
CA GLN A 39 -43.33 8.86 -13.30
C GLN A 39 -42.47 7.76 -12.67
N PRO A 40 -42.73 7.37 -11.41
CA PRO A 40 -42.04 6.25 -10.80
C PRO A 40 -42.54 4.92 -11.37
N THR A 41 -41.66 3.93 -11.38
CA THR A 41 -41.93 2.56 -11.86
C THR A 41 -43.17 1.96 -11.21
N THR A 42 -44.04 1.36 -12.03
CA THR A 42 -45.32 0.71 -11.68
C THR A 42 -45.23 -0.25 -10.48
N ASP A 43 -44.04 -0.77 -10.19
CA ASP A 43 -43.75 -1.78 -9.17
C ASP A 43 -43.99 -1.31 -7.71
N ILE A 44 -43.70 -0.05 -7.37
CA ILE A 44 -43.88 0.44 -5.98
C ILE A 44 -45.36 0.71 -5.67
N ARG A 45 -46.11 1.28 -6.64
CA ARG A 45 -47.55 1.50 -6.53
C ARG A 45 -48.28 0.17 -6.28
N THR A 46 -47.92 -0.86 -7.03
CA THR A 46 -48.49 -2.21 -6.90
C THR A 46 -48.11 -2.86 -5.57
N LYS A 47 -46.87 -2.69 -5.09
CA LYS A 47 -46.43 -3.19 -3.77
C LYS A 47 -47.16 -2.55 -2.58
N LEU A 48 -47.64 -1.31 -2.73
CA LEU A 48 -48.37 -0.59 -1.68
C LEU A 48 -49.90 -0.74 -1.76
N GLY A 49 -50.43 -1.39 -2.80
CA GLY A 49 -51.87 -1.62 -2.95
C GLY A 49 -52.72 -0.35 -3.15
N LEU A 50 -52.12 0.75 -3.60
CA LEU A 50 -52.81 2.04 -3.74
C LEU A 50 -53.46 2.19 -5.13
N SER A 51 -54.67 2.76 -5.16
CA SER A 51 -55.31 3.16 -6.41
C SER A 51 -54.59 4.34 -7.06
N ASP A 52 -54.79 4.56 -8.35
CA ASP A 52 -54.14 5.66 -9.09
C ASP A 52 -54.54 7.03 -8.53
N ALA A 53 -55.79 7.16 -8.06
CA ALA A 53 -56.28 8.37 -7.41
C ALA A 53 -55.62 8.58 -6.03
N ASP A 54 -55.51 7.53 -5.22
CA ASP A 54 -54.92 7.61 -3.87
C ASP A 54 -53.41 7.85 -3.92
N TRP A 55 -52.73 7.25 -4.90
CA TRP A 55 -51.31 7.47 -5.14
C TRP A 55 -51.03 8.91 -5.58
N THR A 56 -51.84 9.44 -6.49
CA THR A 56 -51.71 10.83 -6.95
C THR A 56 -51.95 11.80 -5.80
N ALA A 57 -53.00 11.60 -5.00
CA ALA A 57 -53.29 12.43 -3.83
C ALA A 57 -52.23 12.31 -2.73
N PHE A 58 -51.59 11.15 -2.57
CA PHE A 58 -50.44 10.96 -1.67
C PHE A 58 -49.21 11.72 -2.18
N ALA A 59 -48.85 11.54 -3.45
CA ALA A 59 -47.71 12.22 -4.07
C ALA A 59 -47.85 13.74 -4.00
N ASP A 60 -49.03 14.28 -4.27
CA ASP A 60 -49.29 15.73 -4.20
C ASP A 60 -49.13 16.28 -2.78
N ARG A 61 -49.63 15.59 -1.75
CA ARG A 61 -49.45 15.98 -0.34
C ARG A 61 -47.99 15.95 0.11
N ILE A 62 -47.23 14.93 -0.30
CA ILE A 62 -45.81 14.79 0.02
C ILE A 62 -44.98 15.87 -0.69
N ASN A 63 -45.26 16.12 -1.97
CA ASN A 63 -44.59 17.17 -2.74
C ASN A 63 -44.89 18.59 -2.23
N ALA A 64 -46.06 18.81 -1.61
CA ALA A 64 -46.43 20.07 -0.99
C ALA A 64 -45.83 20.29 0.41
N HIS A 65 -45.18 19.28 1.02
CA HIS A 65 -44.73 19.37 2.40
C HIS A 65 -43.44 20.21 2.55
N PRO A 66 -43.41 21.29 3.36
CA PRO A 66 -42.33 22.29 3.32
C PRO A 66 -40.91 21.74 3.60
N PRO A 67 -40.68 20.84 4.57
CA PRO A 67 -39.41 20.12 4.74
C PRO A 67 -38.89 19.40 3.49
N ILE A 68 -39.79 18.80 2.69
CA ILE A 68 -39.41 18.07 1.47
C ILE A 68 -39.04 19.06 0.35
N GLN A 69 -39.76 20.18 0.25
CA GLN A 69 -39.40 21.26 -0.66
C GLN A 69 -38.07 21.92 -0.30
N ALA A 70 -37.81 22.15 0.99
CA ALA A 70 -36.55 22.70 1.48
C ALA A 70 -35.37 21.76 1.19
N ALA A 71 -35.54 20.45 1.41
CA ALA A 71 -34.54 19.44 1.07
C ALA A 71 -34.23 19.39 -0.42
N ARG A 72 -35.26 19.42 -1.29
CA ARG A 72 -35.09 19.51 -2.73
C ARG A 72 -34.31 20.76 -3.15
N LEU A 73 -34.64 21.92 -2.56
CA LEU A 73 -33.96 23.16 -2.86
C LEU A 73 -32.47 23.10 -2.44
N SER A 74 -32.16 22.53 -1.27
CA SER A 74 -30.78 22.31 -0.82
C SER A 74 -30.01 21.37 -1.75
N ILE A 75 -30.60 20.24 -2.17
CA ILE A 75 -29.96 19.31 -3.12
C ILE A 75 -29.72 19.99 -4.47
N SER A 76 -30.71 20.73 -4.99
CA SER A 76 -30.57 21.46 -6.27
C SER A 76 -29.46 22.52 -6.25
N ARG A 77 -29.03 22.94 -5.06
CA ARG A 77 -27.92 23.88 -4.82
C ARG A 77 -26.61 23.18 -4.45
N GLY A 78 -26.54 21.85 -4.56
CA GLY A 78 -25.36 21.05 -4.22
C GLY A 78 -25.07 20.94 -2.71
N GLN A 79 -26.05 21.23 -1.85
CA GLN A 79 -25.86 21.20 -0.40
C GLN A 79 -26.28 19.84 0.18
N MET A 80 -25.47 19.29 1.09
CA MET A 80 -25.82 18.08 1.82
C MET A 80 -26.95 18.35 2.82
N ILE A 81 -27.94 17.45 2.86
CA ILE A 81 -29.01 17.48 3.87
C ILE A 81 -28.49 16.80 5.15
N ASN A 82 -28.72 17.42 6.31
CA ASN A 82 -28.29 16.84 7.57
C ASN A 82 -29.17 15.63 7.96
N ALA A 83 -28.61 14.73 8.79
CA ALA A 83 -29.27 13.49 9.20
C ALA A 83 -30.62 13.70 9.89
N ARG A 84 -30.81 14.82 10.60
CA ARG A 84 -32.09 15.14 11.26
C ARG A 84 -33.19 15.44 10.24
N SER A 85 -32.88 16.20 9.20
CA SER A 85 -33.80 16.47 8.10
C SER A 85 -34.17 15.21 7.32
N VAL A 86 -33.26 14.23 7.18
CA VAL A 86 -33.57 12.92 6.58
C VAL A 86 -34.57 12.14 7.45
N VAL A 87 -34.36 12.13 8.77
CA VAL A 87 -35.28 11.48 9.73
C VAL A 87 -36.65 12.18 9.76
N ASP A 88 -36.68 13.50 9.72
CA ASP A 88 -37.93 14.27 9.68
C ASP A 88 -38.72 13.98 8.40
N ILE A 89 -38.06 13.90 7.24
CA ILE A 89 -38.68 13.53 5.96
C ILE A 89 -39.24 12.11 6.00
N ALA A 90 -38.50 11.15 6.56
CA ALA A 90 -38.96 9.78 6.72
C ALA A 90 -40.21 9.70 7.62
N ASN A 91 -40.24 10.47 8.72
CA ASN A 91 -41.40 10.53 9.61
C ASN A 91 -42.63 11.19 8.98
N ILE A 92 -42.44 12.22 8.15
CA ILE A 92 -43.53 12.87 7.39
C ILE A 92 -44.14 11.88 6.40
N MET A 93 -43.31 11.10 5.70
CA MET A 93 -43.78 10.09 4.76
C MET A 93 -44.56 8.97 5.49
N LEU A 94 -44.06 8.51 6.63
CA LEU A 94 -44.75 7.52 7.48
C LEU A 94 -46.13 8.01 7.96
N ALA A 95 -46.22 9.26 8.41
CA ALA A 95 -47.49 9.85 8.83
C ALA A 95 -48.50 9.96 7.67
N GLY A 96 -48.03 10.17 6.43
CA GLY A 96 -48.86 10.19 5.23
C GLY A 96 -49.53 8.85 4.90
N PHE A 97 -48.98 7.73 5.38
CA PHE A 97 -49.57 6.38 5.27
C PHE A 97 -50.43 5.99 6.48
N GLY A 98 -50.71 6.91 7.41
CA GLY A 98 -51.52 6.66 8.60
C GLY A 98 -50.80 5.91 9.73
N GLU A 99 -49.49 5.69 9.63
CA GLU A 99 -48.66 5.09 10.67
C GLU A 99 -48.28 6.14 11.74
N LYS A 100 -48.26 5.74 13.01
CA LYS A 100 -47.78 6.62 14.11
C LYS A 100 -46.25 6.75 14.03
N PRO A 101 -45.69 7.98 14.14
CA PRO A 101 -44.24 8.16 14.08
C PRO A 101 -43.54 7.37 15.18
N ARG A 102 -42.51 6.60 14.81
CA ARG A 102 -41.62 5.93 15.77
C ARG A 102 -40.47 6.88 16.09
N THR A 103 -40.26 7.18 17.37
CA THR A 103 -39.22 8.11 17.85
C THR A 103 -37.83 7.54 17.57
N LEU A 104 -37.24 7.91 16.43
CA LEU A 104 -35.81 7.75 16.13
C LEU A 104 -35.06 8.93 16.77
N ALA A 105 -34.47 8.72 17.95
CA ALA A 105 -33.67 9.73 18.62
C ALA A 105 -32.25 9.79 18.03
N VAL A 106 -31.80 10.99 17.63
CA VAL A 106 -30.40 11.26 17.28
C VAL A 106 -29.63 11.59 18.56
N PRO A 107 -28.49 10.94 18.87
CA PRO A 107 -27.72 11.25 20.08
C PRO A 107 -27.10 12.65 19.99
N ALA A 108 -27.14 13.40 21.10
CA ALA A 108 -26.58 14.74 21.19
C ALA A 108 -25.04 14.72 21.26
N GLN A 109 -24.37 15.68 20.58
CA GLN A 109 -22.92 15.85 20.64
C GLN A 109 -22.45 16.31 22.04
N PRO A 110 -21.28 15.88 22.54
CA PRO A 110 -20.78 16.31 23.85
C PRO A 110 -20.14 17.71 23.77
N GLY A 111 -20.64 18.63 24.58
CA GLY A 111 -20.08 19.97 24.77
C GLY A 111 -18.87 20.00 25.71
N ARG A 112 -17.91 20.89 25.42
CA ARG A 112 -16.77 21.27 26.27
C ARG A 112 -17.21 21.65 27.69
N ARG A 113 -16.61 21.06 28.73
CA ARG A 113 -16.51 21.68 30.07
C ARG A 113 -15.16 21.44 30.76
N LYS A 114 -14.75 22.49 31.49
CA LYS A 114 -13.52 22.70 32.25
C LYS A 114 -13.46 21.85 33.54
N ALA A 115 -12.23 21.75 34.05
CA ALA A 115 -11.75 21.04 35.23
C ALA A 115 -12.50 21.29 36.56
N ALA A 116 -12.61 20.23 37.37
CA ALA A 116 -12.54 20.26 38.84
C ALA A 116 -12.22 18.84 39.38
N SER A 117 -11.60 18.79 40.55
CA SER A 117 -10.85 17.67 41.12
C SER A 117 -11.61 16.81 42.14
N LYS A 118 -11.01 15.65 42.45
CA LYS A 118 -11.12 14.75 43.62
C LYS A 118 -12.04 13.50 43.54
N GLY A 119 -11.40 12.34 43.75
CA GLY A 119 -11.92 11.25 44.61
C GLY A 119 -12.39 9.94 43.96
N ARG A 120 -11.46 8.97 43.79
CA ARG A 120 -11.48 7.49 44.00
C ARG A 120 -12.80 6.62 43.93
N PRO A 121 -12.70 5.28 43.72
CA PRO A 121 -13.20 4.56 42.54
C PRO A 121 -14.33 3.53 42.81
N ALA A 122 -14.99 3.01 41.75
CA ALA A 122 -15.70 1.72 41.82
C ALA A 122 -15.92 1.04 40.44
N LEU A 123 -15.89 -0.29 40.48
CA LEU A 123 -16.22 -1.35 39.50
C LEU A 123 -17.47 -1.13 38.64
N GLU A 124 -17.43 -1.54 37.36
CA GLU A 124 -18.58 -2.10 36.58
C GLU A 124 -18.02 -3.09 35.53
N ARG A 125 -18.21 -4.41 35.64
CA ARG A 125 -19.35 -5.30 35.26
C ARG A 125 -19.74 -5.28 33.77
N ASN A 126 -19.47 -6.42 33.13
CA ASN A 126 -19.91 -6.86 31.80
C ASN A 126 -21.44 -6.93 31.66
N MET A 127 -21.93 -6.61 30.45
CA MET A 127 -23.25 -7.04 29.98
C MET A 127 -23.13 -7.59 28.55
N GLU A 128 -23.35 -8.90 28.41
CA GLU A 128 -23.64 -9.58 27.14
C GLU A 128 -25.13 -9.43 26.81
N PHE A 129 -25.46 -9.28 25.52
CA PHE A 129 -26.81 -9.45 25.00
C PHE A 129 -26.82 -10.56 23.95
N ARG A 130 -27.59 -11.62 24.22
CA ARG A 130 -28.04 -12.61 23.22
C ARG A 130 -29.47 -12.25 22.78
N GLY A 131 -29.73 -12.36 21.48
CA GLY A 131 -31.06 -12.34 20.87
C GLY A 131 -31.12 -13.26 19.62
N PRO A 132 -32.30 -13.77 19.22
CA PRO A 132 -32.42 -15.08 18.58
C PRO A 132 -32.62 -15.06 17.05
N GLY A 133 -32.17 -16.18 16.44
CA GLY A 133 -32.37 -16.70 15.08
C GLY A 133 -33.22 -15.94 14.06
N GLY A 134 -32.59 -15.62 12.92
CA GLY A 134 -33.21 -15.31 11.63
C GLY A 134 -32.36 -15.87 10.50
N ASP A 135 -32.97 -16.66 9.62
CA ASP A 135 -32.39 -17.36 8.47
C ASP A 135 -31.80 -16.39 7.42
N MET A 136 -30.57 -16.68 6.96
CA MET A 136 -29.72 -15.84 6.11
C MET A 136 -29.78 -16.22 4.61
N SER A 137 -30.60 -17.20 4.23
CA SER A 137 -30.69 -17.72 2.85
C SER A 137 -31.13 -16.69 1.80
N PHE A 138 -31.84 -15.62 2.20
CA PHE A 138 -32.35 -14.59 1.29
C PHE A 138 -31.26 -13.62 0.76
N LEU A 139 -30.15 -13.43 1.48
CA LEU A 139 -29.06 -12.55 1.06
C LEU A 139 -28.18 -13.16 -0.05
N GLU A 140 -28.14 -14.48 -0.15
CA GLU A 140 -27.40 -15.18 -1.21
C GLU A 140 -28.13 -15.18 -2.56
N GLU A 141 -29.47 -15.09 -2.55
CA GLU A 141 -30.27 -15.11 -3.78
C GLU A 141 -30.28 -13.75 -4.49
N LEU A 142 -30.15 -12.66 -3.74
CA LEU A 142 -30.11 -11.30 -4.29
C LEU A 142 -28.82 -10.99 -5.09
N LEU A 143 -27.73 -11.70 -4.80
CA LEU A 143 -26.44 -11.53 -5.47
C LEU A 143 -26.30 -12.34 -6.77
N ARG A 144 -27.24 -13.24 -7.07
CA ARG A 144 -27.21 -14.07 -8.30
C ARG A 144 -27.93 -13.44 -9.50
N ALA A 145 -28.86 -12.50 -9.27
CA ALA A 145 -29.79 -12.07 -10.32
C ALA A 145 -29.27 -10.97 -11.27
N ASP A 146 -28.16 -10.30 -10.94
CA ASP A 146 -27.70 -9.11 -11.68
C ASP A 146 -26.60 -9.40 -12.73
N SER A 147 -26.19 -10.66 -12.87
CA SER A 147 -24.98 -11.06 -13.61
C SER A 147 -25.18 -11.37 -15.11
N ALA A 148 -26.36 -11.18 -15.69
CA ALA A 148 -26.63 -11.61 -17.06
C ALA A 148 -26.87 -10.44 -18.01
N LYS A 149 -25.78 -9.86 -18.56
CA LYS A 149 -25.72 -9.33 -19.94
C LYS A 149 -24.34 -8.75 -20.28
N THR A 150 -23.52 -9.49 -21.01
CA THR A 150 -22.66 -8.90 -22.06
C THR A 150 -22.36 -9.95 -23.13
N ILE A 151 -22.53 -9.56 -24.39
CA ILE A 151 -22.31 -10.36 -25.61
C ILE A 151 -20.82 -10.32 -25.92
N VAL A 152 -20.21 -11.48 -26.17
CA VAL A 152 -18.80 -11.66 -26.55
C VAL A 152 -18.73 -11.95 -28.04
N GLU A 153 -18.00 -11.12 -28.80
CA GLU A 153 -17.41 -11.50 -30.07
C GLU A 153 -15.89 -11.58 -29.89
N ASN A 154 -15.34 -12.80 -29.96
CA ASN A 154 -13.90 -13.06 -29.95
C ASN A 154 -13.49 -13.60 -31.32
N ALA A 155 -12.46 -12.99 -31.92
CA ALA A 155 -11.65 -13.61 -32.97
C ALA A 155 -10.29 -14.03 -32.37
N PRO A 156 -9.69 -15.16 -32.78
CA PRO A 156 -8.47 -15.70 -32.19
C PRO A 156 -7.23 -14.94 -32.68
N ILE A 157 -6.33 -14.58 -31.76
CA ILE A 157 -4.99 -14.08 -32.09
C ILE A 157 -3.98 -15.21 -31.83
N GLU A 158 -3.24 -15.57 -32.88
CA GLU A 158 -2.17 -16.56 -32.88
C GLU A 158 -0.97 -16.11 -32.02
N VAL A 159 -0.34 -17.10 -31.37
CA VAL A 159 0.87 -16.93 -30.55
C VAL A 159 2.08 -16.79 -31.46
N GLU A 160 2.61 -15.59 -31.61
CA GLU A 160 3.86 -15.35 -32.35
C GLU A 160 5.09 -15.50 -31.43
N LYS A 161 6.12 -16.18 -31.95
CA LYS A 161 7.38 -16.51 -31.26
C LYS A 161 8.23 -15.26 -31.00
N ALA A 162 9.04 -15.33 -29.94
CA ALA A 162 9.93 -14.29 -29.43
C ALA A 162 10.81 -13.61 -30.50
N PRO A 163 11.02 -12.28 -30.43
CA PRO A 163 11.98 -11.58 -31.28
C PRO A 163 13.43 -11.74 -30.75
N PRO A 164 14.45 -11.66 -31.63
CA PRO A 164 15.85 -11.81 -31.25
C PRO A 164 16.44 -10.52 -30.63
N ALA A 165 17.53 -10.70 -29.88
CA ALA A 165 18.27 -9.68 -29.14
C ALA A 165 18.72 -8.47 -30.01
N PRO A 166 18.89 -7.27 -29.40
CA PRO A 166 19.26 -6.06 -30.12
C PRO A 166 20.71 -6.10 -30.64
N ARG A 167 20.87 -5.61 -31.88
CA ARG A 167 22.13 -5.49 -32.63
C ARG A 167 23.01 -4.35 -32.11
N ASP A 168 24.32 -4.57 -32.19
CA ASP A 168 25.40 -3.65 -31.86
C ASP A 168 25.31 -2.28 -32.60
N LEU A 169 25.65 -1.22 -31.88
CA LEU A 169 25.80 0.15 -32.40
C LEU A 169 27.15 0.32 -33.14
N PRO A 170 27.24 1.18 -34.18
CA PRO A 170 28.45 1.33 -34.99
C PRO A 170 29.53 2.15 -34.29
N GLN A 171 30.78 1.68 -34.35
CA GLN A 171 31.98 2.44 -33.96
C GLN A 171 32.27 3.55 -34.98
N ALA A 172 32.34 4.81 -34.52
CA ALA A 172 32.80 5.94 -35.31
C ALA A 172 34.32 6.15 -35.12
N LYS A 173 35.01 6.37 -36.24
CA LYS A 173 36.46 6.51 -36.37
C LYS A 173 36.97 7.85 -35.82
N ALA A 174 38.16 7.78 -35.22
CA ALA A 174 38.97 8.91 -34.78
C ALA A 174 39.42 9.78 -35.96
N GLY A 175 39.34 11.10 -35.78
CA GLY A 175 40.02 12.11 -36.59
C GLY A 175 40.80 13.03 -35.66
N ASP A 176 42.13 13.01 -35.80
CA ASP A 176 43.08 13.89 -35.14
C ASP A 176 42.95 15.32 -35.64
N GLU A 177 42.88 16.31 -34.74
CA GLU A 177 43.35 17.66 -35.03
C GLU A 177 43.92 18.31 -33.75
N LYS A 178 45.23 18.60 -33.81
CA LYS A 178 46.00 19.33 -32.79
C LYS A 178 45.84 20.85 -33.00
N ALA A 179 45.60 21.61 -31.93
CA ALA A 179 45.99 23.02 -31.87
C ALA A 179 46.36 23.47 -30.43
N ALA A 180 47.63 23.86 -30.33
CA ALA A 180 48.44 24.67 -29.40
C ALA A 180 47.93 25.23 -28.03
N PRO A 181 48.87 25.49 -27.08
CA PRO A 181 48.59 25.76 -25.66
C PRO A 181 48.47 27.27 -25.36
N GLY A 182 47.62 27.62 -24.40
CA GLY A 182 47.47 29.01 -23.94
C GLY A 182 46.95 29.10 -22.50
N HIS A 183 47.83 29.58 -21.63
CA HIS A 183 47.58 30.21 -20.33
C HIS A 183 46.92 29.38 -19.21
N GLU A 184 47.77 28.84 -18.34
CA GLU A 184 47.45 28.58 -16.94
C GLU A 184 47.21 29.92 -16.21
N GLU A 185 45.95 30.25 -15.99
CA GLU A 185 45.55 31.10 -14.86
C GLU A 185 45.17 30.20 -13.69
N THR A 186 46.03 30.20 -12.68
CA THR A 186 45.77 29.64 -11.35
C THR A 186 44.71 30.48 -10.64
N GLY A 187 43.44 30.21 -10.94
CA GLY A 187 42.27 30.70 -10.20
C GLY A 187 41.66 29.57 -9.38
N ALA A 188 41.28 29.87 -8.13
CA ALA A 188 40.51 28.96 -7.28
C ALA A 188 39.20 28.55 -7.98
N GLY A 189 39.20 27.35 -8.58
CA GLY A 189 38.17 26.90 -9.52
C GLY A 189 36.95 26.27 -8.84
N ASP A 190 35.94 27.10 -8.65
CA ASP A 190 34.50 26.85 -8.57
C ASP A 190 34.06 25.49 -9.19
N SER A 191 33.92 24.44 -8.38
CA SER A 191 33.59 23.09 -8.86
C SER A 191 32.10 22.92 -9.13
N ALA A 192 31.74 22.52 -10.36
CA ALA A 192 30.35 22.25 -10.74
C ALA A 192 29.73 21.19 -9.81
N SER A 193 28.54 21.50 -9.28
CA SER A 193 27.86 20.70 -8.27
C SER A 193 26.40 20.46 -8.64
N PHE A 194 25.80 19.40 -8.12
CA PHE A 194 24.36 19.21 -8.18
C PHE A 194 23.69 19.95 -7.03
N PHE A 195 22.57 20.61 -7.29
CA PHE A 195 21.86 21.37 -6.26
C PHE A 195 20.37 21.51 -6.58
N PHE A 196 19.60 21.83 -5.54
CA PHE A 196 18.21 22.21 -5.64
C PHE A 196 18.04 23.72 -5.48
N ALA A 197 17.17 24.27 -6.31
CA ALA A 197 16.80 25.68 -6.27
C ALA A 197 15.27 25.83 -6.35
N LEU A 198 14.78 26.96 -5.84
CA LEU A 198 13.39 27.36 -6.02
C LEU A 198 13.31 28.52 -7.01
N GLU A 199 12.29 28.50 -7.87
CA GLU A 199 12.01 29.57 -8.82
C GLU A 199 10.55 30.05 -8.68
N SER A 200 10.34 31.36 -8.66
CA SER A 200 8.99 31.95 -8.69
C SER A 200 8.36 31.77 -10.06
N LYS A 201 7.07 31.43 -10.12
CA LYS A 201 6.36 31.38 -11.41
C LYS A 201 6.36 32.76 -12.07
N PRO A 202 6.70 32.87 -13.37
CA PRO A 202 6.70 34.14 -14.09
C PRO A 202 5.35 34.87 -14.06
N THR A 203 4.26 34.11 -13.96
CA THR A 203 2.88 34.60 -13.93
C THR A 203 2.55 35.43 -12.69
N SER A 204 3.30 35.32 -11.59
CA SER A 204 3.04 36.07 -10.36
C SER A 204 3.57 37.51 -10.41
N GLY A 205 4.49 37.83 -11.33
CA GLY A 205 5.11 39.14 -11.46
C GLY A 205 5.86 39.64 -10.21
N ARG A 206 6.02 38.80 -9.19
CA ARG A 206 6.64 39.12 -7.90
C ARG A 206 7.46 37.95 -7.38
N LYS A 207 8.43 38.23 -6.52
CA LYS A 207 9.20 37.18 -5.83
C LYS A 207 8.30 36.48 -4.79
N THR A 208 8.14 35.17 -4.94
CA THR A 208 7.32 34.29 -4.09
C THR A 208 8.14 33.24 -3.33
N VAL A 209 9.42 33.08 -3.69
CA VAL A 209 10.36 32.16 -3.04
C VAL A 209 11.70 32.83 -2.75
N GLN A 210 12.38 32.38 -1.69
CA GLN A 210 13.74 32.82 -1.36
C GLN A 210 14.47 31.76 -0.51
N GLY A 211 15.57 31.21 -1.03
CA GLY A 211 16.23 30.08 -0.39
C GLY A 211 15.26 28.91 -0.21
N ASN A 212 15.01 28.49 1.04
CA ASN A 212 14.02 27.47 1.36
C ASN A 212 12.65 28.04 1.79
N GLU A 213 12.41 29.34 1.65
CA GLU A 213 11.16 30.00 2.02
C GLU A 213 10.22 30.12 0.82
N VAL A 214 8.93 29.88 1.07
CA VAL A 214 7.85 30.00 0.08
C VAL A 214 6.68 30.73 0.72
N LEU A 215 6.07 31.67 0.00
CA LEU A 215 4.86 32.34 0.46
C LEU A 215 3.65 31.41 0.46
N TRP A 216 2.79 31.52 1.48
CA TRP A 216 1.52 30.79 1.54
C TRP A 216 0.65 31.03 0.29
N GLY A 217 0.05 29.96 -0.23
CA GLY A 217 -0.89 30.01 -1.36
C GLY A 217 -0.26 30.24 -2.73
N GLU A 218 1.06 30.35 -2.83
CA GLU A 218 1.76 30.63 -4.09
C GLU A 218 2.20 29.37 -4.84
N GLU A 219 2.31 29.50 -6.15
CA GLU A 219 2.92 28.51 -7.03
C GLU A 219 4.41 28.83 -7.26
N PHE A 220 5.21 27.77 -7.36
CA PHE A 220 6.65 27.86 -7.55
C PHE A 220 7.20 26.59 -8.20
N ASP A 221 8.44 26.64 -8.65
CA ASP A 221 9.14 25.50 -9.22
C ASP A 221 10.25 25.04 -8.29
N LEU A 222 10.30 23.72 -8.05
CA LEU A 222 11.48 23.05 -7.52
C LEU A 222 12.31 22.52 -8.68
N LEU A 223 13.57 22.93 -8.74
CA LEU A 223 14.51 22.59 -9.81
C LEU A 223 15.64 21.72 -9.26
N PHE A 224 16.04 20.71 -10.04
CA PHE A 224 17.31 20.00 -9.83
C PHE A 224 18.30 20.40 -10.92
N LEU A 225 19.44 20.97 -10.52
CA LEU A 225 20.38 21.64 -11.41
C LEU A 225 21.79 21.04 -11.27
N TYR A 226 22.59 21.17 -12.33
CA TYR A 226 24.02 20.83 -12.34
C TYR A 226 24.83 22.00 -12.91
N GLY A 227 25.78 22.51 -12.12
CA GLY A 227 26.62 23.63 -12.54
C GLY A 227 27.11 24.47 -11.38
N ARG A 228 27.30 25.78 -11.63
CA ARG A 228 27.60 26.76 -10.58
C ARG A 228 26.36 27.02 -9.74
N LEU A 229 26.57 27.20 -8.43
CA LEU A 229 25.48 27.52 -7.51
C LEU A 229 24.86 28.87 -7.90
N THR A 230 23.54 28.90 -7.95
CA THR A 230 22.75 30.12 -8.14
C THR A 230 22.38 30.73 -6.78
N ASP A 231 22.06 32.01 -6.73
CA ASP A 231 21.61 32.70 -5.51
C ASP A 231 20.34 32.08 -4.88
N ASN A 232 19.54 31.36 -5.67
CA ASN A 232 18.34 30.65 -5.21
C ASN A 232 18.58 29.19 -4.82
N ALA A 233 19.84 28.72 -4.84
CA ALA A 233 20.18 27.40 -4.35
C ALA A 233 19.90 27.33 -2.85
N PHE A 234 19.23 26.27 -2.40
CA PHE A 234 18.92 26.08 -0.98
C PHE A 234 19.35 24.71 -0.45
N ALA A 235 19.71 23.78 -1.36
CA ALA A 235 20.34 22.53 -0.98
C ALA A 235 21.39 22.12 -2.02
N VAL A 236 22.57 21.71 -1.58
CA VAL A 236 23.71 21.32 -2.43
C VAL A 236 24.05 19.87 -2.16
N VAL A 237 24.21 19.09 -3.22
CA VAL A 237 24.62 17.69 -3.13
C VAL A 237 26.14 17.63 -3.03
N ASP A 238 26.64 17.25 -1.86
CA ASP A 238 28.06 17.01 -1.61
C ASP A 238 28.44 15.58 -1.98
N GLY A 239 29.63 15.38 -2.55
CA GLY A 239 30.08 14.10 -3.14
C GLY A 239 30.13 14.06 -4.68
N ALA A 240 30.07 15.20 -5.38
CA ALA A 240 29.96 15.32 -6.85
C ALA A 240 31.12 14.75 -7.70
N ARG A 241 32.16 14.18 -7.07
CA ARG A 241 33.20 13.39 -7.76
C ARG A 241 32.65 12.03 -8.25
N GLY A 242 31.57 11.54 -7.66
CA GLY A 242 31.09 10.16 -7.87
C GLY A 242 30.08 9.88 -8.97
N LEU A 243 29.65 10.90 -9.72
CA LEU A 243 28.71 10.70 -10.82
C LEU A 243 29.39 10.43 -12.16
N GLU A 244 30.66 10.02 -12.20
CA GLU A 244 31.36 9.76 -13.47
C GLU A 244 30.59 8.79 -14.38
N ALA A 245 29.96 7.73 -13.85
CA ALA A 245 29.14 6.86 -14.69
C ALA A 245 27.88 7.55 -15.23
N VAL A 246 27.25 8.46 -14.47
CA VAL A 246 26.11 9.26 -14.96
C VAL A 246 26.58 10.31 -15.97
N LYS A 247 27.71 10.98 -15.71
CA LYS A 247 28.34 11.95 -16.62
C LYS A 247 28.78 11.32 -17.94
N GLN A 248 29.19 10.05 -17.90
CA GLN A 248 29.54 9.24 -19.06
C GLN A 248 28.31 8.59 -19.73
N GLY A 249 27.09 8.85 -19.24
CA GLY A 249 25.86 8.29 -19.79
C GLY A 249 25.69 6.78 -19.62
N LYS A 250 26.43 6.16 -18.69
CA LYS A 250 26.41 4.70 -18.45
C LYS A 250 25.20 4.23 -17.63
N VAL A 251 24.60 5.12 -16.83
CA VAL A 251 23.44 4.79 -15.99
C VAL A 251 22.42 5.93 -16.02
N ALA A 252 21.13 5.57 -16.01
CA ALA A 252 20.01 6.48 -15.97
C ALA A 252 19.78 6.98 -14.53
N LEU A 253 20.09 8.25 -14.25
CA LEU A 253 19.80 8.89 -12.96
C LEU A 253 18.39 9.48 -13.00
N GLY A 254 17.53 9.08 -12.08
CA GLY A 254 16.20 9.64 -11.96
C GLY A 254 16.00 10.39 -10.65
N VAL A 255 15.16 11.43 -10.67
CA VAL A 255 14.74 12.20 -9.50
C VAL A 255 13.23 12.08 -9.35
N GLU A 256 12.77 11.54 -8.22
CA GLU A 256 11.36 11.53 -7.84
C GLU A 256 11.11 12.54 -6.72
N VAL A 257 10.05 13.34 -6.84
CA VAL A 257 9.64 14.36 -5.86
C VAL A 257 8.21 14.08 -5.41
N ILE A 258 8.06 13.67 -4.15
CA ILE A 258 6.78 13.41 -3.51
C ILE A 258 6.48 14.52 -2.50
N PRO A 259 5.52 15.42 -2.78
CA PRO A 259 5.23 16.56 -1.91
C PRO A 259 4.68 16.14 -0.54
N LYS A 260 4.95 16.93 0.50
CA LYS A 260 4.38 16.87 1.85
C LYS A 260 3.94 18.26 2.29
N GLY A 261 2.66 18.44 2.60
CA GLY A 261 2.10 19.76 2.90
C GLY A 261 2.12 20.72 1.71
N LEU A 262 2.30 20.20 0.50
CA LEU A 262 2.34 20.91 -0.79
C LEU A 262 1.55 20.08 -1.82
N THR A 263 1.22 20.67 -2.96
CA THR A 263 0.57 19.97 -4.09
C THR A 263 1.47 20.02 -5.32
N LEU A 264 1.59 18.90 -6.06
CA LEU A 264 2.21 18.87 -7.39
C LEU A 264 1.16 19.30 -8.41
N ALA A 265 1.38 20.43 -9.09
CA ALA A 265 0.38 21.07 -9.94
C ALA A 265 0.23 20.40 -11.31
N LYS A 266 1.35 19.97 -11.92
CA LYS A 266 1.38 19.36 -13.25
C LYS A 266 2.50 18.34 -13.41
N GLY A 267 2.30 17.42 -14.35
CA GLY A 267 3.25 16.34 -14.70
C GLY A 267 3.36 15.30 -13.59
N GLY A 268 4.00 14.16 -13.86
CA GLY A 268 4.25 13.16 -12.83
C GLY A 268 5.34 13.58 -11.84
N ALA A 269 5.50 12.77 -10.79
CA ALA A 269 6.48 13.01 -9.73
C ALA A 269 7.92 12.65 -10.11
N PHE A 270 8.19 12.14 -11.32
CA PHE A 270 9.49 11.61 -11.71
C PHE A 270 10.11 12.35 -12.90
N ARG A 271 11.43 12.52 -12.89
CA ARG A 271 12.18 13.05 -14.05
C ARG A 271 13.47 12.27 -14.24
N LEU A 272 13.80 11.97 -15.48
CA LEU A 272 15.10 11.43 -15.85
C LEU A 272 16.11 12.57 -15.98
N VAL A 273 17.34 12.34 -15.52
CA VAL A 273 18.48 13.25 -15.65
C VAL A 273 19.42 12.69 -16.70
N GLU A 274 19.52 13.38 -17.82
CA GLU A 274 20.48 13.05 -18.86
C GLU A 274 21.69 13.96 -18.78
N ILE A 275 22.88 13.37 -18.81
CA ILE A 275 24.14 14.11 -18.81
C ILE A 275 24.99 13.61 -19.97
N LYS A 276 25.49 14.54 -20.77
CA LYS A 276 26.40 14.28 -21.88
C LYS A 276 27.53 15.29 -21.84
N ASP A 277 28.76 14.82 -22.00
CA ASP A 277 29.96 15.65 -22.00
C ASP A 277 30.08 16.57 -20.77
N GLY A 278 29.65 16.06 -19.60
CA GLY A 278 29.67 16.81 -18.35
C GLY A 278 28.67 17.97 -18.29
N LYS A 279 27.59 17.94 -19.09
CA LYS A 279 26.50 18.92 -19.05
C LYS A 279 25.15 18.21 -19.02
N LEU A 280 24.20 18.77 -18.28
CA LEU A 280 22.82 18.31 -18.31
C LEU A 280 22.24 18.56 -19.72
N VAL A 281 21.62 17.54 -20.29
CA VAL A 281 21.01 17.59 -21.62
C VAL A 281 19.50 17.82 -21.45
N GLY A 282 18.95 18.71 -22.27
CA GLY A 282 17.53 19.06 -22.20
C GLY A 282 17.22 20.07 -21.09
N GLU A 283 15.94 20.19 -20.75
CA GLU A 283 15.50 21.04 -19.64
C GLU A 283 15.86 20.39 -18.30
N PRO A 284 16.33 21.17 -17.30
CA PRO A 284 16.58 20.63 -15.98
C PRO A 284 15.28 20.07 -15.37
N PRO A 285 15.36 18.97 -14.59
CA PRO A 285 14.20 18.45 -13.88
C PRO A 285 13.47 19.54 -13.10
N ARG A 286 12.22 19.81 -13.50
CA ARG A 286 11.34 20.82 -12.94
C ARG A 286 10.08 20.16 -12.38
N PHE A 287 9.71 20.56 -11.17
CA PHE A 287 8.51 20.13 -10.47
C PHE A 287 7.69 21.35 -10.06
N GLU A 288 6.49 21.48 -10.63
CA GLU A 288 5.59 22.60 -10.34
C GLU A 288 4.84 22.32 -9.04
N LEU A 289 5.11 23.12 -8.00
CA LEU A 289 4.54 22.95 -6.67
C LEU A 289 3.66 24.13 -6.27
N THR A 290 2.65 23.85 -5.47
CA THR A 290 1.76 24.85 -4.89
C THR A 290 1.79 24.74 -3.37
N ALA A 291 2.09 25.87 -2.70
CA ALA A 291 1.93 25.99 -1.27
C ALA A 291 0.44 26.11 -0.92
N PRO A 292 -0.04 25.45 0.16
CA PRO A 292 -1.43 25.60 0.59
C PRO A 292 -1.68 27.03 1.08
N LYS A 293 -2.95 27.42 1.15
CA LYS A 293 -3.31 28.60 1.96
C LYS A 293 -3.09 28.25 3.44
N ARG A 294 -2.78 29.26 4.26
CA ARG A 294 -2.55 29.07 5.69
C ARG A 294 -3.71 28.40 6.43
N SER A 295 -4.95 28.68 6.03
CA SER A 295 -6.15 28.06 6.59
C SER A 295 -6.26 26.55 6.30
N ASP A 296 -5.62 26.11 5.22
CA ASP A 296 -5.77 24.77 4.65
C ASP A 296 -4.51 23.92 4.92
N ALA A 297 -3.52 24.48 5.60
CA ALA A 297 -2.25 23.86 5.88
C ALA A 297 -2.40 22.71 6.88
N GLU A 298 -1.88 21.53 6.52
CA GLU A 298 -1.75 20.42 7.44
C GLU A 298 -0.70 20.74 8.53
N PRO A 299 -0.91 20.29 9.79
CA PRO A 299 0.08 20.45 10.83
C PRO A 299 1.36 19.63 10.53
N GLY A 300 2.52 20.25 10.70
CA GLY A 300 3.83 19.61 10.52
C GLY A 300 4.71 20.31 9.47
N PRO A 301 5.87 19.73 9.14
CA PRO A 301 6.77 20.31 8.15
C PRO A 301 6.21 20.18 6.74
N ALA A 302 6.36 21.24 5.94
CA ALA A 302 6.05 21.26 4.52
C ALA A 302 7.35 21.09 3.70
N GLY A 303 7.25 20.51 2.51
CA GLY A 303 8.41 20.21 1.68
C GLY A 303 8.18 19.06 0.72
N ALA A 304 9.24 18.39 0.32
CA ALA A 304 9.15 17.21 -0.54
C ALA A 304 10.12 16.11 -0.12
N TYR A 305 9.66 14.86 -0.18
CA TYR A 305 10.55 13.72 -0.19
C TYR A 305 11.16 13.61 -1.59
N VAL A 306 12.49 13.65 -1.65
CA VAL A 306 13.23 13.47 -2.88
C VAL A 306 13.90 12.10 -2.87
N THR A 307 13.61 11.30 -3.88
CA THR A 307 14.25 10.01 -4.09
C THR A 307 15.12 10.05 -5.35
N PHE A 308 16.42 9.83 -5.19
CA PHE A 308 17.27 9.52 -6.32
C PHE A 308 17.14 8.04 -6.69
N THR A 309 17.13 7.78 -8.00
CA THR A 309 17.03 6.43 -8.54
C THR A 309 18.10 6.16 -9.60
N VAL A 310 18.55 4.91 -9.71
CA VAL A 310 19.39 4.43 -10.81
C VAL A 310 18.67 3.28 -11.48
N ASN A 311 18.40 3.38 -12.78
CA ASN A 311 17.61 2.39 -13.53
C ASN A 311 16.27 2.06 -12.85
N GLY A 312 15.61 3.07 -12.28
CA GLY A 312 14.36 2.93 -11.53
C GLY A 312 14.51 2.46 -10.07
N ALA A 313 15.68 2.01 -9.63
CA ALA A 313 15.88 1.58 -8.24
C ALA A 313 16.17 2.75 -7.31
N ALA A 314 15.43 2.89 -6.21
CA ALA A 314 15.73 3.90 -5.19
C ALA A 314 17.12 3.69 -4.55
N ILE A 315 17.95 4.72 -4.54
CA ILE A 315 19.30 4.67 -3.97
C ILE A 315 19.46 5.59 -2.75
N TYR A 316 18.70 6.68 -2.71
CA TYR A 316 18.74 7.63 -1.62
C TYR A 316 17.44 8.41 -1.53
N THR A 317 16.88 8.53 -0.34
CA THR A 317 15.69 9.34 -0.10
C THR A 317 15.94 10.28 1.07
N PHE A 318 15.58 11.54 0.90
CA PHE A 318 15.73 12.60 1.91
C PHE A 318 14.56 13.57 1.83
N PHE A 319 14.37 14.35 2.89
CA PHE A 319 13.32 15.35 2.95
C PHE A 319 13.90 16.75 2.74
N LEU A 320 13.44 17.45 1.70
CA LEU A 320 13.69 18.86 1.48
C LEU A 320 12.59 19.68 2.14
N GLU A 321 12.86 20.17 3.35
CA GLU A 321 11.95 21.03 4.10
C GLU A 321 11.91 22.44 3.51
N LEU A 322 10.69 22.94 3.31
CA LEU A 322 10.39 24.30 2.87
C LEU A 322 9.64 25.04 3.99
N ARG A 323 10.05 26.27 4.24
CA ARG A 323 9.42 27.14 5.24
C ARG A 323 8.33 27.96 4.58
N LEU A 324 7.08 27.70 4.96
CA LEU A 324 5.93 28.46 4.48
C LEU A 324 5.76 29.73 5.32
N THR A 325 5.78 30.90 4.68
CA THR A 325 5.82 32.19 5.37
C THR A 325 4.83 33.21 4.80
N ASP A 326 4.49 34.23 5.60
CA ASP A 326 3.69 35.37 5.12
C ASP A 326 4.56 36.40 4.36
N LYS A 327 5.87 36.42 4.65
CA LYS A 327 6.86 37.32 4.04
C LYS A 327 8.20 36.60 3.90
N LEU A 328 8.88 36.82 2.78
CA LEU A 328 10.25 36.33 2.55
C LEU A 328 11.26 37.14 3.38
N SER A 329 12.29 36.46 3.87
CA SER A 329 13.44 37.05 4.53
C SER A 329 14.30 37.85 3.55
N ASP A 330 14.96 38.90 4.03
CA ASP A 330 15.89 39.68 3.19
C ASP A 330 17.22 38.91 2.98
N SER A 331 17.59 38.04 3.92
CA SER A 331 18.80 37.21 3.89
C SER A 331 18.45 35.72 3.91
N PRO A 332 18.60 34.99 2.79
CA PRO A 332 18.29 33.57 2.75
C PRO A 332 19.25 32.77 3.64
N ALA A 333 18.74 31.68 4.21
CA ALA A 333 19.59 30.73 4.92
C ALA A 333 20.64 30.12 3.96
N PRO A 334 21.85 29.79 4.44
CA PRO A 334 22.84 29.12 3.60
C PRO A 334 22.30 27.78 3.09
N PRO A 335 22.70 27.34 1.88
CA PRO A 335 22.24 26.07 1.35
C PRO A 335 22.59 24.91 2.27
N ARG A 336 21.62 24.01 2.47
CA ARG A 336 21.84 22.75 3.21
C ARG A 336 22.70 21.81 2.40
N THR A 337 23.68 21.16 3.02
CA THR A 337 24.42 20.07 2.39
C THR A 337 23.63 18.76 2.45
N ILE A 338 23.33 18.19 1.28
CA ILE A 338 22.84 16.83 1.11
C ILE A 338 24.08 15.94 0.94
N ASN A 339 24.42 15.17 1.95
CA ASN A 339 25.56 14.27 1.89
C ASN A 339 25.17 13.03 1.08
N LEU A 340 25.44 13.04 -0.22
CA LEU A 340 25.20 11.93 -1.13
C LEU A 340 26.54 11.53 -1.75
N ASP A 341 27.20 10.53 -1.15
CA ASP A 341 28.38 9.96 -1.75
C ASP A 341 27.97 9.12 -2.98
N LEU A 342 28.20 9.69 -4.16
CA LEU A 342 27.77 9.12 -5.44
C LEU A 342 28.77 8.11 -6.02
N GLU A 343 30.01 8.03 -5.51
CA GLU A 343 31.01 7.06 -6.01
C GLU A 343 30.53 5.63 -5.76
N HIS A 344 29.92 5.44 -4.59
CA HIS A 344 29.30 4.19 -4.20
C HIS A 344 28.01 3.88 -4.98
N VAL A 345 27.28 4.90 -5.43
CA VAL A 345 26.06 4.77 -6.22
C VAL A 345 26.37 4.30 -7.65
N THR A 346 27.39 4.87 -8.29
CA THR A 346 27.78 4.47 -9.65
C THR A 346 28.54 3.14 -9.68
N ALA A 347 29.24 2.78 -8.59
CA ALA A 347 29.73 1.41 -8.38
C ALA A 347 28.60 0.37 -8.21
N SER A 348 27.36 0.82 -8.00
CA SER A 348 26.16 -0.03 -7.89
C SER A 348 25.56 -0.38 -9.26
N ALA A 349 26.36 -0.44 -10.34
CA ALA A 349 25.94 -0.88 -11.68
C ALA A 349 25.24 -2.26 -11.74
N ASN A 350 25.29 -3.02 -10.64
CA ASN A 350 24.60 -4.30 -10.45
C ASN A 350 23.18 -4.18 -9.86
N VAL A 351 22.69 -2.95 -9.64
CA VAL A 351 21.33 -2.73 -9.13
C VAL A 351 20.32 -3.09 -10.21
N GLU A 352 19.44 -4.02 -9.85
CA GLU A 352 18.49 -4.58 -10.78
C GLU A 352 17.47 -3.52 -11.25
N PRO A 353 17.17 -3.40 -12.55
CA PRO A 353 16.27 -2.35 -13.03
C PRO A 353 14.84 -2.54 -12.52
N ARG A 354 14.16 -1.44 -12.21
CA ARG A 354 12.73 -1.44 -11.85
C ARG A 354 11.93 -0.93 -13.04
N TYR A 355 10.95 -1.70 -13.46
CA TYR A 355 10.10 -1.36 -14.62
C TYR A 355 8.98 -0.41 -14.24
N ALA A 356 8.56 -0.43 -12.98
CA ALA A 356 7.46 0.37 -12.48
C ALA A 356 7.73 0.85 -11.06
N ARG A 357 7.31 2.09 -10.77
CA ARG A 357 7.38 2.69 -9.44
C ARG A 357 6.09 3.40 -9.14
N PHE A 358 5.56 3.16 -7.96
CA PHE A 358 4.38 3.83 -7.47
C PHE A 358 4.63 4.31 -6.04
N THR A 359 4.17 5.50 -5.72
CA THR A 359 4.16 6.04 -4.36
C THR A 359 2.72 6.30 -3.95
N ILE A 360 2.26 5.63 -2.88
CA ILE A 360 0.91 5.77 -2.32
C ILE A 360 1.04 6.47 -0.97
N ARG A 361 0.41 7.63 -0.82
CA ARG A 361 0.50 8.44 0.40
C ARG A 361 -0.89 8.81 0.90
N LYS A 362 -1.08 8.82 2.20
CA LYS A 362 -2.33 9.26 2.82
C LYS A 362 -2.48 10.80 2.72
N ARG A 363 -3.68 11.25 2.33
CA ARG A 363 -4.08 12.67 2.31
C ARG A 363 -5.42 12.81 3.03
N GLY A 364 -5.38 12.93 4.35
CA GLY A 364 -6.57 12.81 5.19
C GLY A 364 -7.04 11.36 5.29
N GLY A 365 -8.27 11.05 4.87
CA GLY A 365 -8.80 9.68 4.79
C GLY A 365 -8.36 8.93 3.52
N PRO A 366 -8.56 9.52 2.33
CA PRO A 366 -8.12 8.97 1.04
C PRO A 366 -6.60 8.83 0.87
N TRP A 367 -6.20 8.11 -0.17
CA TRP A 367 -4.83 8.05 -0.66
C TRP A 367 -4.64 8.87 -1.93
N GLN A 368 -3.41 9.30 -2.15
CA GLN A 368 -2.93 9.85 -3.40
C GLN A 368 -1.89 8.89 -3.97
N VAL A 369 -1.93 8.66 -5.28
CA VAL A 369 -1.03 7.75 -5.98
C VAL A 369 -0.23 8.53 -7.02
N TYR A 370 1.09 8.42 -6.92
CA TYR A 370 2.04 8.87 -7.93
C TYR A 370 2.67 7.64 -8.57
N GLY A 371 3.06 7.71 -9.84
CA GLY A 371 3.73 6.57 -10.44
C GLY A 371 4.32 6.83 -11.81
N SER A 372 5.25 5.98 -12.19
CA SER A 372 5.86 5.96 -13.53
C SER A 372 6.25 4.54 -13.92
N ILE A 373 6.15 4.22 -15.21
CA ILE A 373 6.73 3.01 -15.80
C ILE A 373 7.84 3.37 -16.78
N ARG A 374 8.76 2.42 -17.02
CA ARG A 374 9.85 2.50 -18.01
C ARG A 374 10.65 3.80 -17.96
N ASN A 375 11.03 4.25 -16.76
CA ASN A 375 11.77 5.50 -16.54
C ASN A 375 11.02 6.77 -17.00
N GLY A 376 9.68 6.78 -16.96
CA GLY A 376 8.86 7.97 -17.19
C GLY A 376 8.14 8.02 -18.53
N ASP A 377 8.16 6.94 -19.33
CA ASP A 377 7.43 6.86 -20.60
C ASP A 377 5.91 7.02 -20.40
N ASP A 378 5.37 6.40 -19.35
CA ASP A 378 4.00 6.63 -18.90
C ASP A 378 3.99 6.97 -17.40
N GLU A 379 3.29 8.05 -17.05
CA GLU A 379 3.21 8.56 -15.69
C GLU A 379 1.75 8.61 -15.20
N LEU A 380 1.55 8.28 -13.93
CA LEU A 380 0.36 8.70 -13.22
C LEU A 380 0.54 10.16 -12.85
N LEU A 381 -0.26 11.00 -13.50
CA LEU A 381 -0.38 12.40 -13.13
C LEU A 381 -0.99 12.51 -11.73
N PRO A 382 -0.66 13.59 -10.99
CA PRO A 382 -1.25 13.89 -9.69
C PRO A 382 -2.74 14.18 -9.86
N ASP A 383 -3.52 13.11 -9.97
CA ASP A 383 -4.97 13.16 -10.04
C ASP A 383 -5.58 13.22 -8.62
N ASP A 384 -6.91 13.25 -8.60
CA ASP A 384 -7.78 13.12 -7.44
C ASP A 384 -7.31 12.07 -6.44
N THR A 385 -7.82 12.17 -5.22
CA THR A 385 -7.59 11.14 -4.21
C THR A 385 -8.49 9.93 -4.43
N THR A 386 -8.05 8.77 -3.99
CA THR A 386 -8.81 7.52 -4.06
C THR A 386 -10.17 7.66 -3.35
N ILE A 387 -11.18 6.95 -3.85
CA ILE A 387 -12.46 6.77 -3.18
C ILE A 387 -12.28 5.77 -2.03
N ILE A 388 -11.53 4.69 -2.28
CA ILE A 388 -11.20 3.73 -1.24
C ILE A 388 -10.22 4.36 -0.24
N ASN A 389 -10.41 4.03 1.03
CA ASN A 389 -9.59 4.51 2.14
C ASN A 389 -9.34 3.38 3.15
N GLU A 390 -8.45 3.63 4.11
CA GLU A 390 -8.03 2.67 5.13
C GLU A 390 -9.21 2.03 5.86
N SER A 391 -10.18 2.82 6.32
CA SER A 391 -11.34 2.32 7.06
C SER A 391 -12.24 1.41 6.20
N SER A 392 -12.50 1.83 4.95
CA SER A 392 -13.28 1.01 4.02
C SER A 392 -12.58 -0.29 3.68
N LEU A 393 -11.25 -0.28 3.58
CA LEU A 393 -10.46 -1.44 3.23
C LEU A 393 -10.27 -2.40 4.42
N ASP A 394 -10.05 -1.88 5.63
CA ASP A 394 -10.01 -2.67 6.87
C ASP A 394 -11.34 -3.40 7.11
N THR A 395 -12.47 -2.75 6.84
CA THR A 395 -13.80 -3.38 6.89
C THR A 395 -13.88 -4.56 5.91
N VAL A 396 -13.51 -4.35 4.65
CA VAL A 396 -13.48 -5.43 3.64
C VAL A 396 -12.55 -6.57 4.06
N TYR A 397 -11.39 -6.25 4.63
CA TYR A 397 -10.48 -7.28 5.13
C TYR A 397 -11.12 -8.13 6.22
N ARG A 398 -11.64 -7.49 7.28
CA ARG A 398 -12.21 -8.19 8.44
C ARG A 398 -13.44 -9.00 8.09
N GLU A 399 -14.33 -8.46 7.28
CA GLU A 399 -15.65 -9.06 7.04
C GLU A 399 -15.63 -10.11 5.91
N SER A 400 -14.83 -9.89 4.86
CA SER A 400 -14.94 -10.68 3.62
C SER A 400 -13.69 -11.48 3.25
N ILE A 401 -12.50 -11.06 3.69
CA ILE A 401 -11.22 -11.63 3.23
C ILE A 401 -10.62 -12.53 4.31
N VAL A 402 -10.31 -11.98 5.48
CA VAL A 402 -9.65 -12.69 6.59
C VAL A 402 -10.42 -13.96 6.99
N PRO A 403 -11.76 -13.99 7.07
CA PRO A 403 -12.49 -15.22 7.41
C PRO A 403 -12.28 -16.36 6.39
N VAL A 404 -12.18 -16.03 5.09
CA VAL A 404 -11.95 -17.03 4.04
C VAL A 404 -10.50 -17.50 4.04
N LEU A 405 -9.55 -16.58 4.18
CA LEU A 405 -8.13 -16.92 4.20
C LEU A 405 -7.74 -17.67 5.48
N ARG A 406 -8.43 -17.43 6.60
CA ARG A 406 -8.33 -18.24 7.82
C ARG A 406 -8.74 -19.69 7.56
N LYS A 407 -9.87 -19.92 6.87
CA LYS A 407 -10.26 -21.28 6.48
C LYS A 407 -9.23 -21.96 5.57
N VAL A 408 -8.53 -21.20 4.73
CA VAL A 408 -7.41 -21.72 3.94
C VAL A 408 -6.25 -22.10 4.87
N ALA A 409 -5.86 -21.23 5.79
CA ALA A 409 -4.75 -21.49 6.73
C ALA A 409 -5.06 -22.63 7.72
N ASP A 410 -6.31 -22.80 8.13
CA ASP A 410 -6.74 -23.84 9.08
C ASP A 410 -6.88 -25.22 8.43
N GLU A 411 -6.71 -25.32 7.10
CA GLU A 411 -6.76 -26.60 6.40
C GLU A 411 -5.71 -27.58 6.93
N THR A 412 -6.18 -28.78 7.26
CA THR A 412 -5.41 -29.83 7.93
C THR A 412 -4.24 -30.34 7.11
N ALA A 413 -4.34 -30.29 5.77
CA ALA A 413 -3.28 -30.65 4.86
C ALA A 413 -1.96 -29.94 5.17
N TRP A 414 -2.01 -28.66 5.58
CA TRP A 414 -0.80 -27.86 5.82
C TRP A 414 0.06 -28.34 6.99
N LYS A 415 -0.46 -29.24 7.82
CA LYS A 415 0.31 -29.89 8.91
C LYS A 415 1.33 -30.90 8.38
N PHE A 416 1.17 -31.34 7.13
CA PHE A 416 2.00 -32.36 6.48
C PHE A 416 2.98 -31.78 5.45
N VAL A 417 3.18 -30.46 5.44
CA VAL A 417 4.15 -29.80 4.55
C VAL A 417 5.56 -30.28 4.88
N GLY A 418 6.23 -30.88 3.90
CA GLY A 418 7.60 -31.38 4.01
C GLY A 418 8.68 -30.32 3.83
N ASP A 419 9.93 -30.74 3.99
CA ASP A 419 11.14 -29.90 3.91
C ASP A 419 11.29 -29.15 2.58
N ASP A 420 10.73 -29.68 1.49
CA ASP A 420 10.74 -29.08 0.16
C ASP A 420 9.47 -28.27 -0.16
N LEU A 421 8.68 -27.98 0.87
CA LEU A 421 7.37 -27.35 0.82
C LEU A 421 6.32 -28.13 0.01
N LYS A 422 6.52 -29.44 -0.23
CA LYS A 422 5.50 -30.28 -0.85
C LYS A 422 4.52 -30.81 0.18
N LEU A 423 3.29 -30.97 -0.27
CA LEU A 423 2.32 -31.81 0.39
C LEU A 423 2.40 -33.24 -0.16
N PRO A 424 2.09 -34.26 0.67
CA PRO A 424 1.74 -35.60 0.20
C PRO A 424 0.58 -35.56 -0.83
N ALA A 425 0.61 -36.45 -1.80
CA ALA A 425 -0.32 -36.45 -2.95
C ALA A 425 -1.79 -36.63 -2.54
N GLU A 426 -2.05 -37.32 -1.43
CA GLU A 426 -3.40 -37.46 -0.86
C GLU A 426 -4.05 -36.12 -0.47
N HIS A 427 -3.26 -35.05 -0.35
CA HIS A 427 -3.72 -33.71 -0.02
C HIS A 427 -3.88 -32.78 -1.25
N ASP A 428 -3.63 -33.27 -2.47
CA ASP A 428 -3.71 -32.45 -3.70
C ASP A 428 -5.10 -31.82 -3.89
N ALA A 429 -6.16 -32.55 -3.58
CA ALA A 429 -7.53 -32.04 -3.67
C ALA A 429 -7.79 -30.90 -2.68
N ALA A 430 -7.29 -31.01 -1.44
CA ALA A 430 -7.41 -29.97 -0.42
C ALA A 430 -6.60 -28.72 -0.79
N ALA A 431 -5.38 -28.91 -1.31
CA ALA A 431 -4.55 -27.83 -1.82
C ALA A 431 -5.24 -27.08 -2.97
N ARG A 432 -5.79 -27.83 -3.94
CA ARG A 432 -6.57 -27.25 -5.04
C ARG A 432 -7.77 -26.45 -4.54
N ALA A 433 -8.56 -26.99 -3.61
CA ALA A 433 -9.70 -26.26 -3.03
C ALA A 433 -9.27 -24.97 -2.31
N CYS A 434 -8.12 -24.99 -1.62
CA CYS A 434 -7.53 -23.80 -1.02
C CYS A 434 -7.11 -22.77 -2.07
N MET A 435 -6.47 -23.21 -3.16
CA MET A 435 -6.11 -22.33 -4.27
C MET A 435 -7.33 -21.64 -4.89
N GLN A 436 -8.44 -22.37 -5.09
CA GLN A 436 -9.69 -21.81 -5.61
C GLN A 436 -10.25 -20.70 -4.70
N LYS A 437 -10.31 -20.95 -3.39
CA LYS A 437 -10.72 -19.93 -2.41
C LYS A 437 -9.82 -18.70 -2.45
N THR A 438 -8.51 -18.89 -2.57
CA THR A 438 -7.55 -17.79 -2.70
C THR A 438 -7.75 -17.01 -3.99
N MET A 439 -8.08 -17.67 -5.11
CA MET A 439 -8.38 -17.00 -6.38
C MET A 439 -9.66 -16.16 -6.29
N THR A 440 -10.70 -16.66 -5.63
CA THR A 440 -11.93 -15.90 -5.35
C THR A 440 -11.60 -14.62 -4.58
N ILE A 441 -10.77 -14.71 -3.54
CA ILE A 441 -10.35 -13.55 -2.75
C ILE A 441 -9.44 -12.62 -3.54
N GLY A 442 -8.48 -13.15 -4.29
CA GLY A 442 -7.58 -12.39 -5.13
C GLY A 442 -8.31 -11.58 -6.20
N TYR A 443 -9.37 -12.16 -6.78
CA TYR A 443 -10.25 -11.48 -7.74
C TYR A 443 -11.06 -10.37 -7.07
N ARG A 444 -11.64 -10.62 -5.88
CA ARG A 444 -12.36 -9.59 -5.13
C ARG A 444 -11.46 -8.41 -4.78
N LEU A 445 -10.21 -8.67 -4.37
CA LEU A 445 -9.21 -7.64 -4.12
C LEU A 445 -8.89 -6.84 -5.38
N TYR A 446 -8.53 -7.54 -6.46
CA TYR A 446 -8.23 -6.93 -7.74
C TYR A 446 -9.38 -6.03 -8.22
N ARG A 447 -10.62 -6.52 -8.17
CA ARG A 447 -11.82 -5.79 -8.58
C ARG A 447 -12.03 -4.55 -7.72
N ARG A 448 -11.90 -4.67 -6.39
CA ARG A 448 -12.08 -3.55 -5.45
C ARG A 448 -11.15 -2.38 -5.74
N PHE A 449 -9.89 -2.66 -6.08
CA PHE A 449 -8.92 -1.64 -6.47
C PHE A 449 -9.19 -1.13 -7.90
N SER A 450 -9.62 -2.00 -8.81
CA SER A 450 -9.93 -1.62 -10.19
C SER A 450 -11.22 -0.81 -10.35
N GLU A 451 -12.12 -0.83 -9.35
CA GLU A 451 -13.32 0.02 -9.29
C GLU A 451 -13.00 1.46 -8.86
N ASP A 452 -11.87 1.68 -8.19
CA ASP A 452 -11.41 3.00 -7.81
C ASP A 452 -10.70 3.67 -9.00
N PRO A 453 -11.12 4.85 -9.47
CA PRO A 453 -10.54 5.46 -10.69
C PRO A 453 -9.04 5.70 -10.63
N VAL A 454 -8.49 5.97 -9.44
CA VAL A 454 -7.06 6.26 -9.25
C VAL A 454 -6.28 4.96 -9.26
N PHE A 455 -6.71 3.98 -8.45
CA PHE A 455 -6.05 2.67 -8.45
C PHE A 455 -6.24 1.91 -9.75
N LYS A 456 -7.36 2.10 -10.46
CA LYS A 456 -7.58 1.50 -11.77
C LYS A 456 -6.44 1.82 -12.73
N LYS A 457 -6.01 3.08 -12.80
CA LYS A 457 -4.89 3.48 -13.68
C LYS A 457 -3.60 2.76 -13.29
N MET A 458 -3.28 2.72 -11.99
CA MET A 458 -2.11 1.99 -11.48
C MET A 458 -2.19 0.49 -11.82
N VAL A 459 -3.34 -0.13 -11.58
CA VAL A 459 -3.57 -1.56 -11.83
C VAL A 459 -3.46 -1.88 -13.32
N ASP A 460 -4.09 -1.08 -14.19
CA ASP A 460 -4.01 -1.25 -15.64
C ASP A 460 -2.56 -1.13 -16.15
N MET A 461 -1.79 -0.16 -15.61
CA MET A 461 -0.37 0.00 -15.94
C MET A 461 0.47 -1.21 -15.51
N ILE A 462 0.23 -1.76 -14.31
CA ILE A 462 0.93 -2.95 -13.81
C ILE A 462 0.55 -4.19 -14.63
N GLU A 463 -0.74 -4.36 -14.94
CA GLU A 463 -1.25 -5.51 -15.71
C GLU A 463 -0.61 -5.61 -17.10
N ALA A 464 -0.33 -4.47 -17.72
CA ALA A 464 0.31 -4.37 -19.03
C ALA A 464 1.82 -4.73 -19.01
N LEU A 465 2.43 -4.89 -17.83
CA LEU A 465 3.84 -5.25 -17.72
C LEU A 465 4.09 -6.72 -18.10
N PRO A 466 5.25 -7.03 -18.72
CA PRO A 466 5.67 -8.41 -18.92
C PRO A 466 5.85 -9.17 -17.61
N ASP A 467 5.60 -10.47 -17.62
CA ASP A 467 5.95 -11.36 -16.51
C ASP A 467 7.47 -11.29 -16.23
N GLY A 468 7.84 -11.33 -14.95
CA GLY A 468 9.20 -11.10 -14.45
C GLY A 468 9.52 -9.62 -14.19
N SER A 469 8.61 -8.69 -14.47
CA SER A 469 8.81 -7.27 -14.18
C SER A 469 8.98 -7.01 -12.69
N LYS A 470 9.90 -6.09 -12.37
CA LYS A 470 10.23 -5.62 -11.02
C LYS A 470 9.52 -4.30 -10.74
N ILE A 471 8.77 -4.26 -9.65
CA ILE A 471 7.86 -3.18 -9.29
C ILE A 471 8.21 -2.69 -7.89
N THR A 472 8.39 -1.38 -7.75
CA THR A 472 8.53 -0.74 -6.44
C THR A 472 7.23 -0.04 -6.08
N ILE A 473 6.70 -0.33 -4.90
CA ILE A 473 5.55 0.38 -4.33
C ILE A 473 5.99 0.99 -3.00
N THR A 474 6.03 2.31 -2.93
CA THR A 474 6.42 3.05 -1.73
C THR A 474 5.17 3.55 -1.02
N THR A 475 5.07 3.32 0.29
CA THR A 475 3.95 3.77 1.11
C THR A 475 4.44 4.56 2.32
N ASP A 476 3.61 5.47 2.83
CA ASP A 476 3.91 6.15 4.10
C ASP A 476 3.60 5.27 5.31
N ARG A 477 2.54 4.46 5.23
CA ARG A 477 2.10 3.59 6.33
C ARG A 477 1.62 2.21 5.90
N GLU A 478 0.77 2.18 4.88
CA GLU A 478 0.00 0.97 4.62
C GLU A 478 0.78 -0.09 3.87
N VAL A 479 0.37 -1.34 4.06
CA VAL A 479 0.83 -2.47 3.28
C VAL A 479 -0.39 -3.07 2.63
N PHE A 480 -0.27 -3.37 1.34
CA PHE A 480 -1.32 -3.99 0.55
C PHE A 480 -0.82 -5.36 0.07
N PRO A 481 -1.68 -6.37 -0.02
CA PRO A 481 -1.30 -7.74 -0.39
C PRO A 481 -1.23 -7.87 -1.92
N TRP A 482 -0.35 -7.09 -2.56
CA TRP A 482 -0.26 -6.99 -4.01
C TRP A 482 -0.06 -8.35 -4.66
N GLU A 483 0.69 -9.25 -4.03
CA GLU A 483 0.96 -10.58 -4.54
C GLU A 483 -0.31 -11.43 -4.74
N MET A 484 -1.38 -11.15 -3.98
CA MET A 484 -2.65 -11.86 -4.07
C MET A 484 -3.56 -11.41 -5.20
N PHE A 485 -3.23 -10.30 -5.89
CA PHE A 485 -4.11 -9.78 -6.94
C PHE A 485 -4.26 -10.81 -8.06
N TYR A 486 -5.52 -11.09 -8.42
CA TYR A 486 -5.89 -12.07 -9.42
C TYR A 486 -6.83 -11.44 -10.46
N PRO A 487 -6.36 -11.17 -11.69
CA PRO A 487 -7.12 -10.36 -12.65
C PRO A 487 -8.26 -11.10 -13.36
N LEU A 488 -8.25 -12.44 -13.36
CA LEU A 488 -9.31 -13.20 -14.04
C LEU A 488 -10.54 -13.31 -13.13
N HIS A 489 -11.72 -13.15 -13.72
CA HIS A 489 -12.98 -13.33 -13.02
C HIS A 489 -13.05 -14.72 -12.38
N TYR A 490 -13.10 -14.77 -11.05
CA TYR A 490 -13.19 -16.01 -10.30
C TYR A 490 -14.14 -15.82 -9.13
N VAL A 491 -15.30 -16.46 -9.22
CA VAL A 491 -16.32 -16.52 -8.18
C VAL A 491 -16.61 -18.01 -7.98
N ASP A 492 -16.82 -18.42 -6.74
CA ASP A 492 -16.91 -19.84 -6.36
C ASP A 492 -17.85 -20.62 -7.32
N ASP A 493 -17.33 -21.76 -7.80
CA ASP A 493 -17.97 -22.73 -8.70
C ASP A 493 -18.24 -22.33 -10.16
N ASP A 494 -17.79 -21.16 -10.65
CA ASP A 494 -18.02 -20.78 -12.05
C ASP A 494 -16.74 -20.36 -12.80
N VAL A 495 -16.52 -21.03 -13.94
CA VAL A 495 -15.46 -20.86 -14.96
C VAL A 495 -14.14 -21.63 -14.75
N PRO A 496 -14.11 -22.97 -15.01
CA PRO A 496 -12.86 -23.76 -15.05
C PRO A 496 -11.75 -23.18 -15.94
N ALA A 497 -12.11 -22.46 -17.02
CA ALA A 497 -11.15 -21.79 -17.91
C ALA A 497 -10.34 -20.69 -17.20
N ASN A 498 -10.87 -20.13 -16.11
CA ASN A 498 -10.22 -19.11 -15.31
C ASN A 498 -9.47 -19.72 -14.11
N PHE A 499 -9.34 -21.04 -14.00
CA PHE A 499 -8.41 -21.66 -13.08
C PHE A 499 -6.98 -21.56 -13.62
N GLN A 500 -6.34 -20.41 -13.45
CA GLN A 500 -4.97 -20.15 -13.90
C GLN A 500 -4.13 -19.54 -12.77
N PRO A 501 -3.68 -20.32 -11.77
CA PRO A 501 -2.92 -19.81 -10.64
C PRO A 501 -1.67 -18.99 -11.02
N SER A 502 -1.09 -19.22 -12.21
CA SER A 502 0.01 -18.40 -12.73
C SER A 502 -0.35 -16.93 -12.97
N ARG A 503 -1.63 -16.56 -12.97
CA ARG A 503 -2.10 -15.18 -13.15
C ARG A 503 -2.05 -14.33 -11.88
N PHE A 504 -1.81 -14.92 -10.71
CA PHE A 504 -1.53 -14.12 -9.51
C PHE A 504 -0.35 -13.18 -9.73
N TRP A 505 -0.44 -11.95 -9.24
CA TRP A 505 0.67 -10.99 -9.31
C TRP A 505 1.93 -11.51 -8.63
N GLY A 506 1.81 -12.25 -7.53
CA GLY A 506 2.95 -12.89 -6.86
C GLY A 506 3.66 -13.98 -7.68
N ASN A 507 3.03 -14.49 -8.75
CA ASN A 507 3.65 -15.37 -9.74
C ASN A 507 4.23 -14.60 -10.93
N ARG A 508 3.59 -13.48 -11.31
CA ARG A 508 3.95 -12.68 -12.49
C ARG A 508 5.04 -11.66 -12.22
N PHE A 509 5.07 -11.04 -11.04
CA PHE A 509 5.90 -9.87 -10.76
C PHE A 509 6.75 -10.02 -9.50
N LEU A 510 7.89 -9.32 -9.49
CA LEU A 510 8.70 -9.12 -8.30
C LEU A 510 8.34 -7.77 -7.70
N ILE A 511 7.60 -7.78 -6.59
CA ILE A 511 7.07 -6.57 -5.96
C ILE A 511 7.84 -6.30 -4.66
N GLU A 512 8.49 -5.14 -4.55
CA GLU A 512 9.03 -4.62 -3.29
C GLU A 512 8.11 -3.51 -2.74
N SER A 513 7.78 -3.59 -1.46
CA SER A 513 7.02 -2.56 -0.75
C SER A 513 7.93 -1.77 0.19
N LEU A 514 8.21 -0.51 -0.11
CA LEU A 514 9.12 0.34 0.68
C LEU A 514 8.35 1.33 1.56
N LEU A 515 8.94 1.76 2.68
CA LEU A 515 8.41 2.89 3.45
C LEU A 515 9.05 4.19 2.97
N LEU A 516 8.25 5.25 2.90
CA LEU A 516 8.79 6.60 2.90
C LEU A 516 9.57 6.85 4.21
N PRO A 517 10.73 7.53 4.14
CA PRO A 517 11.52 7.81 5.32
C PRO A 517 10.74 8.57 6.39
N THR A 518 10.87 8.13 7.64
CA THR A 518 10.33 8.83 8.81
C THR A 518 11.27 9.92 9.31
N SER A 519 12.56 9.89 8.94
CA SER A 519 13.59 10.88 9.28
C SER A 519 13.89 11.83 8.11
N HIS A 520 14.43 13.02 8.43
CA HIS A 520 14.78 14.05 7.43
C HIS A 520 15.86 13.61 6.43
N ASP A 521 16.69 12.63 6.80
CA ASP A 521 17.67 11.97 5.93
C ASP A 521 17.64 10.46 6.17
N GLU A 522 17.57 9.66 5.11
CA GLU A 522 17.74 8.21 5.18
C GLU A 522 18.69 7.72 4.08
N LYS A 523 19.92 7.38 4.48
CA LYS A 523 20.87 6.67 3.63
C LYS A 523 20.54 5.18 3.64
N ILE A 524 20.04 4.67 2.52
CA ILE A 524 20.13 3.24 2.25
C ILE A 524 21.63 2.94 2.10
N PRO A 525 22.19 1.89 2.74
CA PRO A 525 23.59 1.56 2.58
C PRO A 525 23.99 1.45 1.12
N ALA A 526 25.16 1.99 0.81
CA ALA A 526 25.82 1.84 -0.48
C ALA A 526 25.76 0.37 -0.91
N ARG A 527 25.15 0.10 -2.07
CA ARG A 527 24.95 -1.23 -2.69
C ARG A 527 23.80 -2.09 -2.18
N ARG A 528 22.97 -1.62 -1.23
CA ARG A 528 21.94 -2.47 -0.60
C ARG A 528 22.54 -3.80 -0.11
N GLN A 529 23.78 -3.73 0.35
CA GLN A 529 24.54 -4.85 0.91
C GLN A 529 24.68 -4.64 2.40
N GLN A 530 24.53 -5.73 3.12
CA GLN A 530 24.80 -5.78 4.55
C GLN A 530 26.30 -5.80 4.79
N VAL A 531 26.72 -5.16 5.87
CA VAL A 531 28.14 -5.03 6.25
C VAL A 531 28.47 -6.08 7.31
N GLY A 532 29.70 -6.61 7.26
CA GLY A 532 30.19 -7.59 8.22
C GLY A 532 29.87 -9.04 7.82
N PRO A 533 30.22 -10.03 8.66
CA PRO A 533 29.93 -11.42 8.37
C PRO A 533 28.43 -11.71 8.49
N LEU A 534 27.95 -12.71 7.75
CA LEU A 534 26.60 -13.24 7.92
C LEU A 534 26.40 -13.68 9.39
N TYR A 535 25.42 -13.07 10.05
CA TYR A 535 25.01 -13.39 11.41
C TYR A 535 23.48 -13.44 11.52
N VAL A 536 22.94 -14.57 11.99
CA VAL A 536 21.48 -14.78 12.13
C VAL A 536 21.11 -14.84 13.61
N SER A 537 20.18 -13.98 14.04
CA SER A 537 19.64 -13.92 15.40
C SER A 537 18.19 -14.43 15.39
N MET A 538 17.90 -15.54 16.09
CA MET A 538 16.58 -16.18 16.08
C MET A 538 15.89 -16.06 17.45
N GLY A 539 14.65 -15.59 17.50
CA GLY A 539 13.76 -15.67 18.67
C GLY A 539 12.72 -16.76 18.46
N LEU A 540 12.77 -17.83 19.24
CA LEU A 540 11.98 -19.05 19.04
C LEU A 540 11.05 -19.31 20.21
N ASN A 541 9.74 -19.49 19.96
CA ASN A 541 8.81 -19.91 20.99
C ASN A 541 8.74 -21.43 21.10
N ARG A 542 9.53 -22.00 22.00
CA ARG A 542 9.56 -23.45 22.28
C ARG A 542 8.22 -24.03 22.75
N GLY A 543 7.31 -23.20 23.27
CA GLY A 543 5.98 -23.64 23.69
C GLY A 543 5.13 -24.23 22.56
N ILE A 544 5.34 -23.77 21.32
CA ILE A 544 4.57 -24.19 20.13
C ILE A 544 4.60 -25.72 19.93
N ASP A 545 5.76 -26.36 20.15
CA ASP A 545 5.92 -27.80 19.94
C ASP A 545 5.17 -28.65 20.98
N ALA A 546 4.87 -28.06 22.15
CA ALA A 546 4.11 -28.72 23.22
C ALA A 546 2.59 -28.52 23.08
N GLU A 547 2.15 -27.66 22.15
CA GLU A 547 0.74 -27.37 21.93
C GLU A 547 0.10 -28.40 20.98
N ALA A 548 -1.23 -28.58 21.10
CA ALA A 548 -1.97 -29.33 20.08
C ALA A 548 -2.02 -28.52 18.78
N PRO A 549 -1.85 -29.14 17.59
CA PRO A 549 -1.78 -30.58 17.36
C PRO A 549 -0.35 -31.17 17.37
N TRP A 550 0.68 -30.40 17.71
CA TRP A 550 2.10 -30.77 17.53
C TRP A 550 2.61 -31.75 18.60
N ALA A 551 2.10 -31.67 19.82
CA ALA A 551 2.51 -32.55 20.91
C ALA A 551 2.50 -34.03 20.48
N GLY A 552 3.68 -34.65 20.47
CA GLY A 552 3.86 -36.07 20.10
C GLY A 552 3.84 -36.37 18.59
N ARG A 553 3.98 -35.35 17.72
CA ARG A 553 4.13 -35.51 16.26
C ARG A 553 5.58 -35.25 15.83
N GLU A 554 5.93 -35.75 14.66
CA GLU A 554 7.15 -35.35 13.95
C GLU A 554 6.83 -35.05 12.47
N PRO A 555 7.51 -34.06 11.86
CA PRO A 555 8.45 -33.11 12.49
C PRO A 555 7.72 -32.11 13.39
N LEU A 556 8.44 -31.52 14.36
CA LEU A 556 7.94 -30.45 15.23
C LEU A 556 8.34 -29.07 14.67
N PRO A 557 7.42 -28.07 14.61
CA PRO A 557 7.70 -26.79 13.96
C PRO A 557 8.92 -26.02 14.48
N VAL A 558 9.13 -25.96 15.81
CA VAL A 558 10.27 -25.26 16.41
C VAL A 558 11.54 -26.10 16.31
N ASP A 559 11.44 -27.42 16.49
CA ASP A 559 12.56 -28.33 16.29
C ASP A 559 13.16 -28.29 14.86
N VAL A 560 12.33 -28.05 13.84
CA VAL A 560 12.80 -27.76 12.47
C VAL A 560 13.75 -26.55 12.46
N GLN A 561 13.46 -25.51 13.24
CA GLN A 561 14.30 -24.32 13.35
C GLN A 561 15.59 -24.61 14.13
N HIS A 562 15.51 -25.38 15.22
CA HIS A 562 16.71 -25.81 15.96
C HIS A 562 17.63 -26.66 15.12
N THR A 563 17.08 -27.62 14.37
CA THR A 563 17.84 -28.49 13.47
C THR A 563 18.54 -27.68 12.39
N PHE A 564 17.82 -26.76 11.73
CA PHE A 564 18.42 -25.85 10.75
C PHE A 564 19.52 -24.99 11.37
N PHE A 565 19.28 -24.40 12.56
CA PHE A 565 20.29 -23.60 13.23
C PHE A 565 21.56 -24.41 13.54
N ASN A 566 21.41 -25.57 14.17
CA ASN A 566 22.53 -26.39 14.62
C ASN A 566 23.36 -26.95 13.45
N LYS A 567 22.71 -27.23 12.33
CA LYS A 567 23.35 -27.76 11.13
C LYS A 567 23.99 -26.65 10.28
N ASP A 568 23.23 -25.58 10.01
CA ASP A 568 23.56 -24.63 8.96
C ASP A 568 24.00 -23.25 9.51
N LEU A 569 23.65 -22.89 10.74
CA LEU A 569 23.94 -21.55 11.31
C LEU A 569 24.91 -21.57 12.50
N LYS A 570 25.32 -22.74 12.97
CA LYS A 570 26.26 -22.89 14.08
C LYS A 570 27.58 -22.16 13.78
N GLY A 571 27.94 -21.21 14.64
CA GLY A 571 29.12 -20.34 14.47
C GLY A 571 28.88 -19.06 13.69
N ARG A 572 27.70 -18.90 13.07
CA ARG A 572 27.29 -17.70 12.32
C ARG A 572 25.89 -17.21 12.73
N GLY A 573 25.54 -17.41 13.99
CA GLY A 573 24.26 -16.97 14.54
C GLY A 573 24.07 -17.34 16.01
N ARG A 574 22.89 -17.00 16.53
CA ARG A 574 22.37 -17.40 17.84
C ARG A 574 20.86 -17.62 17.77
N TYR A 575 20.33 -18.40 18.72
CA TYR A 575 18.90 -18.40 19.01
C TYR A 575 18.63 -18.20 20.50
N CYS A 576 17.49 -17.61 20.82
CA CYS A 576 16.98 -17.40 22.18
C CYS A 576 15.52 -17.84 22.26
N GLU A 577 15.14 -18.39 23.41
CA GLU A 577 13.78 -18.88 23.68
C GLU A 577 13.07 -18.10 24.79
N GLN A 578 13.82 -17.38 25.62
CA GLN A 578 13.29 -16.62 26.75
C GLN A 578 12.98 -15.19 26.33
N TYR A 579 11.83 -14.68 26.77
CA TYR A 579 11.39 -13.32 26.44
C TYR A 579 12.46 -12.26 26.71
N ASP A 580 13.07 -12.27 27.89
CA ASP A 580 14.03 -11.23 28.30
C ASP A 580 15.29 -11.22 27.44
N ASP A 581 15.80 -12.39 27.07
CA ASP A 581 16.97 -12.52 26.20
C ASP A 581 16.64 -12.05 24.78
N ILE A 582 15.45 -12.40 24.27
CA ILE A 582 14.98 -11.95 22.95
C ILE A 582 14.83 -10.44 22.93
N VAL A 583 14.13 -9.85 23.91
CA VAL A 583 13.95 -8.39 23.98
C VAL A 583 15.27 -7.66 24.11
N LYS A 584 16.17 -8.13 24.98
CA LYS A 584 17.51 -7.56 25.13
C LYS A 584 18.26 -7.58 23.79
N ASN A 585 18.31 -8.73 23.13
CA ASN A 585 19.00 -8.89 21.86
C ASN A 585 18.46 -7.96 20.78
N ILE A 586 17.15 -7.80 20.71
CA ILE A 586 16.56 -6.91 19.72
C ILE A 586 16.84 -5.45 20.06
N ARG A 587 16.82 -5.04 21.34
CA ARG A 587 17.02 -3.64 21.76
C ARG A 587 18.46 -3.16 21.68
N ASP A 588 19.42 -4.06 21.89
CA ASP A 588 20.85 -3.75 21.77
C ASP A 588 21.25 -3.60 20.29
N ALA A 589 22.45 -3.07 20.01
CA ALA A 589 23.03 -3.01 18.66
C ALA A 589 23.41 -4.43 18.14
N ASP A 590 22.42 -5.28 17.91
CA ASP A 590 22.62 -6.63 17.37
C ASP A 590 23.38 -6.57 16.03
N PRO A 591 24.55 -7.25 15.90
CA PRO A 591 25.31 -7.29 14.66
C PRO A 591 24.64 -8.16 13.58
N ALA A 592 23.45 -8.70 13.84
CA ALA A 592 22.70 -9.51 12.91
C ALA A 592 22.53 -8.88 11.53
N SER A 593 22.79 -9.70 10.53
CA SER A 593 22.34 -9.55 9.15
C SER A 593 20.88 -10.02 8.99
N VAL A 594 20.40 -10.93 9.84
CA VAL A 594 19.01 -11.38 9.85
C VAL A 594 18.51 -11.52 11.27
N ILE A 595 17.35 -10.93 11.56
CA ILE A 595 16.61 -11.15 12.81
C ILE A 595 15.36 -11.95 12.45
N TYR A 596 15.24 -13.18 12.95
CA TYR A 596 14.10 -14.07 12.69
C TYR A 596 13.30 -14.34 13.94
N PHE A 597 11.98 -14.21 13.88
CA PHE A 597 11.06 -14.61 14.94
C PHE A 597 10.16 -15.74 14.48
N PHE A 598 10.08 -16.79 15.30
CA PHE A 598 9.11 -17.87 15.15
C PHE A 598 8.32 -17.99 16.45
N CYS A 599 7.12 -17.42 16.46
CA CYS A 599 6.39 -17.21 17.68
C CYS A 599 4.86 -17.20 17.48
N HIS A 600 4.15 -16.97 18.58
CA HIS A 600 2.76 -16.55 18.55
C HIS A 600 2.69 -15.04 18.47
N GLY A 601 1.60 -14.49 17.99
CA GLY A 601 1.43 -13.04 17.98
C GLY A 601 0.13 -12.60 17.37
N THR A 602 -0.06 -11.29 17.33
CA THR A 602 -1.11 -10.59 16.60
C THR A 602 -0.46 -9.47 15.78
N ALA A 603 -1.28 -8.60 15.21
CA ALA A 603 -0.82 -7.33 14.64
C ALA A 603 0.09 -6.52 15.57
N LYS A 604 -0.27 -6.47 16.86
CA LYS A 604 0.30 -5.48 17.79
C LYS A 604 1.31 -6.07 18.76
N GLU A 605 1.33 -7.40 18.91
CA GLU A 605 2.09 -8.09 19.93
C GLU A 605 2.69 -9.41 19.45
N LEU A 606 3.86 -9.76 19.98
CA LEU A 606 4.52 -11.04 19.78
C LEU A 606 4.73 -11.74 21.14
N LYS A 607 4.51 -13.06 21.19
CA LYS A 607 4.62 -13.91 22.38
C LYS A 607 5.63 -15.03 22.14
N PHE A 608 6.73 -14.99 22.90
CA PHE A 608 7.89 -15.88 22.71
C PHE A 608 8.00 -17.02 23.72
N ASP A 609 7.22 -17.00 24.79
CA ASP A 609 7.24 -18.06 25.80
C ASP A 609 5.86 -18.16 26.47
N ASN A 610 5.74 -19.05 27.46
CA ASN A 610 4.51 -19.25 28.22
C ASN A 610 4.24 -18.14 29.24
N THR A 611 5.04 -17.07 29.29
CA THR A 611 4.76 -15.93 30.16
C THR A 611 3.61 -15.09 29.59
N GLU A 612 2.99 -14.27 30.45
CA GLU A 612 2.00 -13.27 30.00
C GLU A 612 2.62 -12.04 29.34
N ARG A 613 3.95 -12.00 29.20
CA ARG A 613 4.64 -10.88 28.57
C ARG A 613 4.46 -10.91 27.06
N ARG A 614 4.38 -9.72 26.48
CA ARG A 614 4.13 -9.49 25.06
C ARG A 614 5.07 -8.42 24.56
N LEU A 615 5.79 -8.71 23.49
CA LEU A 615 6.61 -7.71 22.81
C LEU A 615 5.65 -6.92 21.92
N VAL A 616 5.36 -5.67 22.29
CA VAL A 616 4.76 -4.67 21.40
C VAL A 616 5.83 -3.79 20.75
N ALA A 617 5.49 -3.14 19.64
CA ALA A 617 6.42 -2.28 18.89
C ALA A 617 7.11 -1.22 19.75
N ASP A 618 6.39 -0.58 20.68
CA ASP A 618 6.93 0.48 21.56
C ASP A 618 8.13 0.03 22.42
N HIS A 619 8.31 -1.27 22.67
CA HIS A 619 9.51 -1.76 23.37
C HIS A 619 10.80 -1.59 22.56
N LEU A 620 10.68 -1.38 21.24
CA LEU A 620 11.80 -1.13 20.34
C LEU A 620 12.21 0.34 20.33
N ASP A 621 11.38 1.24 20.86
CA ASP A 621 11.67 2.67 20.88
C ASP A 621 12.92 3.00 21.71
N GLY A 622 13.66 4.01 21.26
CA GLY A 622 14.90 4.46 21.89
C GLY A 622 16.08 3.47 21.83
N GLY A 623 15.96 2.35 21.12
CA GLY A 623 17.06 1.40 20.93
C GLY A 623 18.15 1.92 19.98
N GLU A 624 19.33 1.32 20.04
CA GLU A 624 20.45 1.67 19.16
C GLU A 624 20.17 1.28 17.70
N ASN A 625 20.82 1.97 16.75
CA ASN A 625 20.79 1.58 15.34
C ASN A 625 21.40 0.19 15.17
N TYR A 626 20.82 -0.64 14.30
CA TYR A 626 21.38 -1.94 13.97
C TYR A 626 22.59 -1.81 13.04
N PRO A 627 23.81 -2.18 13.48
CA PRO A 627 25.01 -2.03 12.66
C PRO A 627 25.03 -2.97 11.45
N GLY A 628 24.39 -4.14 11.55
CA GLY A 628 24.34 -5.13 10.46
C GLY A 628 23.29 -4.86 9.37
N TRP A 629 22.49 -3.79 9.51
CA TRP A 629 21.37 -3.46 8.62
C TRP A 629 20.45 -4.69 8.36
N PRO A 630 19.88 -5.30 9.42
CA PRO A 630 19.25 -6.61 9.34
C PRO A 630 18.00 -6.64 8.47
N LEU A 631 17.81 -7.75 7.77
CA LEU A 631 16.48 -8.18 7.34
C LEU A 631 15.74 -8.74 8.56
N VAL A 632 14.56 -8.20 8.86
CA VAL A 632 13.69 -8.76 9.91
C VAL A 632 12.69 -9.70 9.27
N PHE A 633 12.59 -10.93 9.76
CA PHE A 633 11.62 -11.93 9.32
C PHE A 633 10.74 -12.32 10.51
N ILE A 634 9.44 -12.06 10.44
CA ILE A 634 8.48 -12.39 11.50
C ILE A 634 7.51 -13.47 11.04
N ASN A 635 7.56 -14.62 11.69
CA ASN A 635 6.53 -15.66 11.61
C ASN A 635 5.76 -15.72 12.94
N ALA A 636 4.56 -15.15 12.95
CA ALA A 636 3.62 -15.21 14.06
C ALA A 636 2.41 -16.08 13.68
N CYS A 637 2.27 -17.26 14.30
CA CYS A 637 1.40 -18.34 13.79
C CYS A 637 -0.09 -18.21 14.16
N ASP A 638 -0.42 -17.63 15.32
CA ASP A 638 -1.80 -17.47 15.82
C ASP A 638 -2.36 -16.05 15.69
N ALA A 639 -1.88 -15.30 14.69
CA ALA A 639 -2.28 -13.92 14.50
C ALA A 639 -3.69 -13.83 13.87
N GLY A 640 -4.66 -14.07 14.75
CA GLY A 640 -6.12 -13.89 14.66
C GLY A 640 -6.59 -12.71 13.80
N ASP A 641 -5.83 -11.63 13.89
CA ASP A 641 -6.12 -10.28 13.39
C ASP A 641 -5.08 -9.77 12.38
N LEU A 642 -4.45 -10.65 11.59
CA LEU A 642 -3.62 -10.19 10.47
C LEU A 642 -4.48 -9.68 9.32
N SER A 643 -4.56 -8.36 9.25
CA SER A 643 -4.79 -7.58 8.05
C SER A 643 -3.42 -7.22 7.47
N PRO A 644 -3.30 -6.94 6.17
CA PRO A 644 -2.09 -6.35 5.60
C PRO A 644 -1.57 -5.14 6.40
N LEU A 645 -2.44 -4.41 7.10
CA LEU A 645 -2.09 -3.26 7.95
C LEU A 645 -1.40 -3.62 9.28
N SER A 646 -1.39 -4.90 9.64
CA SER A 646 -1.17 -5.35 11.02
C SER A 646 0.25 -5.16 11.54
N PHE A 647 1.29 -5.21 10.70
CA PHE A 647 2.69 -5.09 11.15
C PHE A 647 3.33 -3.70 10.94
N TYR A 648 2.53 -2.69 10.62
CA TYR A 648 3.07 -1.34 10.36
C TYR A 648 3.86 -0.78 11.55
N SER A 649 3.40 -0.97 12.78
CA SER A 649 4.07 -0.47 13.99
C SER A 649 5.47 -1.09 14.15
N PHE A 650 5.58 -2.42 14.09
CA PHE A 650 6.88 -3.11 14.12
C PHE A 650 7.79 -2.67 12.99
N ARG A 651 7.27 -2.64 11.75
CA ARG A 651 8.01 -2.18 10.56
C ARG A 651 8.59 -0.78 10.79
N THR A 652 7.79 0.12 11.35
CA THR A 652 8.18 1.50 11.66
C THR A 652 9.31 1.54 12.69
N GLU A 653 9.17 0.83 13.81
CA GLU A 653 10.18 0.85 14.87
C GLU A 653 11.49 0.17 14.45
N PHE A 654 11.43 -0.96 13.73
CA PHE A 654 12.63 -1.57 13.14
C PHE A 654 13.32 -0.63 12.16
N ARG A 655 12.56 0.13 11.36
CA ARG A 655 13.11 1.08 10.40
C ARG A 655 13.73 2.32 11.06
N LYS A 656 13.14 2.85 12.14
CA LYS A 656 13.76 3.93 12.93
C LYS A 656 15.17 3.55 13.39
N ARG A 657 15.38 2.26 13.68
CA ARG A 657 16.66 1.67 14.08
C ARG A 657 17.51 1.15 12.91
N LYS A 658 17.19 1.55 11.67
CA LYS A 658 17.93 1.22 10.45
C LYS A 658 17.98 -0.28 10.13
N ALA A 659 16.88 -1.01 10.31
CA ALA A 659 16.73 -2.32 9.66
C ALA A 659 16.57 -2.16 8.13
N ALA A 660 17.00 -3.15 7.35
CA ALA A 660 16.84 -3.17 5.88
C ALA A 660 15.38 -3.28 5.45
N GLY A 661 14.56 -3.90 6.29
CA GLY A 661 13.12 -3.99 6.14
C GLY A 661 12.57 -5.26 6.78
N LEU A 662 11.36 -5.63 6.39
CA LEU A 662 10.57 -6.65 7.06
C LEU A 662 10.01 -7.67 6.04
N ILE A 663 10.00 -8.94 6.40
CA ILE A 663 9.17 -9.97 5.77
C ILE A 663 8.25 -10.51 6.86
N ALA A 664 6.95 -10.46 6.60
CA ALA A 664 5.93 -10.97 7.50
C ALA A 664 4.71 -11.44 6.69
N PRO A 665 3.93 -12.39 7.21
CA PRO A 665 2.66 -12.75 6.61
C PRO A 665 1.64 -11.61 6.82
N CYS A 666 0.89 -11.28 5.78
CA CYS A 666 -0.20 -10.30 5.81
C CYS A 666 -1.53 -10.88 6.32
N PHE A 667 -1.60 -12.20 6.48
CA PHE A 667 -2.79 -12.97 6.87
C PHE A 667 -2.36 -14.18 7.71
N PRO A 668 -3.29 -14.88 8.38
CA PRO A 668 -2.96 -16.08 9.15
C PRO A 668 -2.22 -17.13 8.32
N VAL A 669 -1.19 -17.76 8.89
CA VAL A 669 -0.34 -18.74 8.22
C VAL A 669 -0.24 -20.02 9.06
N PRO A 670 -0.33 -21.23 8.45
CA PRO A 670 -0.19 -22.47 9.21
C PRO A 670 1.22 -22.61 9.80
N THR A 671 1.31 -23.03 11.07
CA THR A 671 2.57 -23.12 11.85
C THR A 671 3.67 -23.93 11.14
N MET A 672 3.36 -25.16 10.68
CA MET A 672 4.35 -26.00 10.01
C MET A 672 4.79 -25.41 8.66
N PHE A 673 3.86 -24.87 7.88
CA PHE A 673 4.19 -24.17 6.65
C PHE A 673 5.13 -22.97 6.92
N ALA A 674 4.82 -22.15 7.92
CA ALA A 674 5.66 -21.01 8.30
C ALA A 674 7.08 -21.44 8.68
N ALA A 675 7.22 -22.50 9.47
CA ALA A 675 8.52 -23.09 9.83
C ALA A 675 9.32 -23.53 8.60
N MET A 676 8.71 -24.31 7.71
CA MET A 676 9.38 -24.80 6.49
C MET A 676 9.70 -23.67 5.51
N PHE A 677 8.78 -22.70 5.38
CA PHE A 677 8.94 -21.56 4.48
C PHE A 677 10.12 -20.69 4.91
N ALA A 678 10.22 -20.38 6.20
CA ALA A 678 11.35 -19.63 6.74
C ALA A 678 12.67 -20.40 6.63
N LYS A 679 12.70 -21.69 6.95
CA LYS A 679 13.90 -22.54 6.75
C LYS A 679 14.39 -22.45 5.30
N ARG A 680 13.49 -22.63 4.33
CA ARG A 680 13.82 -22.58 2.90
C ARG A 680 14.30 -21.19 2.46
N PHE A 681 13.61 -20.14 2.92
CA PHE A 681 14.00 -18.77 2.62
C PHE A 681 15.37 -18.43 3.20
N LEU A 682 15.61 -18.74 4.48
CA LEU A 682 16.85 -18.45 5.19
C LEU A 682 18.03 -19.22 4.58
N ALA A 683 17.84 -20.47 4.17
CA ALA A 683 18.87 -21.25 3.46
C ALA A 683 19.30 -20.53 2.16
N ALA A 684 18.35 -20.16 1.31
CA ALA A 684 18.62 -19.42 0.08
C ALA A 684 19.28 -18.05 0.34
N TYR A 685 18.85 -17.34 1.39
CA TYR A 685 19.45 -16.07 1.80
C TYR A 685 20.92 -16.24 2.26
N CYS A 686 21.20 -17.30 3.01
CA CYS A 686 22.55 -17.66 3.45
C CYS A 686 23.46 -18.05 2.27
N GLU A 687 22.88 -18.50 1.16
CA GLU A 687 23.56 -18.74 -0.12
C GLU A 687 23.66 -17.48 -1.00
N ARG A 688 23.33 -16.30 -0.44
CA ARG A 688 23.41 -14.99 -1.09
C ARG A 688 22.44 -14.82 -2.27
N GLN A 689 21.36 -15.61 -2.32
CA GLN A 689 20.25 -15.29 -3.21
C GLN A 689 19.57 -14.01 -2.73
N SER A 690 19.18 -13.15 -3.66
CA SER A 690 18.46 -11.91 -3.33
C SER A 690 17.09 -12.22 -2.77
N VAL A 691 16.66 -11.51 -1.73
CA VAL A 691 15.35 -11.71 -1.08
C VAL A 691 14.18 -11.75 -2.07
N GLY A 692 14.21 -10.88 -3.09
CA GLY A 692 13.18 -10.78 -4.11
C GLY A 692 13.11 -12.02 -4.99
N ALA A 693 14.26 -12.44 -5.54
CA ALA A 693 14.33 -13.68 -6.33
C ALA A 693 13.95 -14.91 -5.50
N THR A 694 14.39 -14.99 -4.24
CA THR A 694 14.07 -16.10 -3.33
C THR A 694 12.56 -16.22 -3.11
N LEU A 695 11.88 -15.13 -2.70
CA LEU A 695 10.43 -15.16 -2.51
C LEU A 695 9.68 -15.43 -3.81
N PHE A 696 10.10 -14.82 -4.92
CA PHE A 696 9.48 -15.03 -6.22
C PHE A 696 9.56 -16.50 -6.64
N ASN A 697 10.73 -17.12 -6.55
CA ASN A 697 10.93 -18.52 -6.93
C ASN A 697 10.12 -19.47 -6.03
N ILE A 698 10.15 -19.26 -4.71
CA ILE A 698 9.36 -20.08 -3.76
C ILE A 698 7.86 -19.96 -4.07
N ARG A 699 7.34 -18.75 -4.31
CA ARG A 699 5.92 -18.54 -4.66
C ARG A 699 5.54 -19.29 -5.93
N ARG A 700 6.32 -19.18 -6.99
CA ARG A 700 6.04 -19.86 -8.27
C ARG A 700 6.01 -21.37 -8.12
N GLU A 701 6.94 -21.94 -7.35
CA GLU A 701 6.94 -23.37 -7.06
C GLU A 701 5.70 -23.81 -6.26
N LEU A 702 5.31 -23.03 -5.25
CA LEU A 702 4.12 -23.31 -4.44
C LEU A 702 2.84 -23.21 -5.29
N ILE A 703 2.72 -22.17 -6.11
CA ILE A 703 1.58 -21.94 -7.00
C ILE A 703 1.44 -23.05 -8.03
N ALA A 704 2.55 -23.52 -8.61
CA ALA A 704 2.56 -24.68 -9.51
C ALA A 704 2.05 -25.97 -8.86
N ARG A 705 2.05 -26.04 -7.52
CA ARG A 705 1.57 -27.17 -6.70
C ARG A 705 0.24 -26.87 -5.99
N ASN A 706 -0.49 -25.85 -6.42
CA ASN A 706 -1.74 -25.39 -5.79
C ASN A 706 -1.59 -25.02 -4.31
N ASN A 707 -0.41 -24.60 -3.85
CA ASN A 707 -0.21 -24.05 -2.53
C ASN A 707 -0.21 -22.50 -2.62
N PRO A 708 -1.26 -21.82 -2.14
CA PRO A 708 -1.35 -20.36 -2.24
C PRO A 708 -0.57 -19.63 -1.14
N LEU A 709 -0.10 -20.31 -0.09
CA LEU A 709 0.33 -19.68 1.17
C LEU A 709 1.57 -18.78 1.02
N GLY A 710 2.39 -19.01 -0.01
CA GLY A 710 3.52 -18.12 -0.32
C GLY A 710 3.09 -16.70 -0.72
N LEU A 711 1.84 -16.51 -1.16
CA LEU A 711 1.28 -15.21 -1.51
C LEU A 711 1.00 -14.33 -0.28
N TRP A 712 0.94 -14.91 0.93
CA TRP A 712 0.63 -14.14 2.16
C TRP A 712 1.82 -13.32 2.63
N TYR A 713 3.03 -13.72 2.27
CA TYR A 713 4.23 -13.00 2.64
C TYR A 713 4.41 -11.85 1.69
N SER A 714 4.45 -10.61 2.19
CA SER A 714 4.82 -9.45 1.38
C SER A 714 6.27 -9.04 1.66
N LEU A 715 6.96 -8.62 0.61
CA LEU A 715 8.36 -8.20 0.68
C LEU A 715 8.44 -6.71 1.03
N GLN A 716 8.79 -6.37 2.27
CA GLN A 716 8.85 -4.98 2.73
C GLN A 716 10.29 -4.46 2.88
N CYS A 717 11.13 -4.80 1.92
CA CYS A 717 12.52 -4.37 1.83
C CYS A 717 12.97 -4.35 0.34
N PRO A 718 14.13 -3.74 0.04
CA PRO A 718 14.82 -3.91 -1.23
C PRO A 718 14.84 -5.33 -1.80
N LEU A 719 14.33 -5.55 -3.01
CA LEU A 719 14.30 -6.88 -3.66
C LEU A 719 15.68 -7.50 -3.92
N ASP A 720 16.67 -6.63 -4.08
CA ASP A 720 18.06 -6.96 -4.39
C ASP A 720 18.93 -7.10 -3.13
N LEU A 721 18.34 -6.98 -1.94
CA LEU A 721 19.01 -7.28 -0.69
C LEU A 721 19.53 -8.73 -0.68
N LYS A 722 20.80 -8.90 -0.31
CA LYS A 722 21.49 -10.19 -0.19
C LYS A 722 22.20 -10.26 1.16
N GLY A 723 22.38 -11.48 1.64
CA GLY A 723 23.26 -11.74 2.78
C GLY A 723 24.69 -11.24 2.51
N PRO A 724 25.46 -10.93 3.57
CA PRO A 724 26.83 -10.44 3.43
C PRO A 724 27.74 -11.43 2.70
N GLU A 725 28.90 -10.94 2.25
CA GLU A 725 29.95 -11.82 1.73
C GLU A 725 30.52 -12.67 2.87
N ALA A 726 30.86 -13.93 2.57
CA ALA A 726 31.37 -14.88 3.56
C ALA A 726 32.80 -14.57 3.99
#